data_AF-A0A7X7DHI4-F1
#
_entry.id   AF-A0A7X7DHI4-F1
#
_cell.length_a   1.000
_cell.length_b   1.000
_cell.length_c   1.000
_cell.angle_alpha   90.00
_cell.angle_beta   90.00
_cell.angle_gamma   90.00
#
_symmetry.space_group_name_H-M   'P 1'
#
loop_
_entity.id
_entity.type
_entity.pdbx_description
1 polymer ?
#
loop_
_entity_poly.entity_id
_entity_poly.type
_entity_poly.pdbx_seq_one_letter_code
_entity_poly.pdbx_strand_id
1 'polypeptide(L)'
;MNRNRGNLRLAAGTGLLLAVCAMAGSPNAFRTLVVVNTNSVDSVELGEYYAAAHGIPAHHVCRLGIATNLVSINSNEFSSLLLDPIHSHITAEGLEALIDYVVLCWEFPTRIRFVEGVSAALFYGYQNAPGYFDPPRSCKLPEYTSNAYYRAERAFRSADGWNGTNGFVAFHLIASNLATAKMVVDRGVAAQSSFPPADIHLHMIYGGSRGIREQLFSDAQFSFTSLPGLPLNFVLAPLYQNLSGQTHVIGYQDGYGGIPAVVRSSNVWLPGAYADHMTSSGGMIQDFQNSTNQSTILDWMGIGATASYGTVAEPCNYLAKFPDPVMGFYYARGFTIGEAYAMSVAAPYQGLFAGDPLAAPFAAPPVISVPFPAPFQIVTGTVPVQVTAIAHAQGVPAASLDYYLDGRFQTNLVTLEPAPGNRLSVTVGDWTHSATVTLTDTLFDAVAALADAVNADSSLAVRATACSDRLELVYTNYDRDGDHLPVSASVSQESATALTLGVGLAANSLIPSIYPAREYVELATYTTNGANAGDAITSIITLTNGVAVTNIIIAAQGETAAQLLDRLKDAINAHPALTNANGVVYDRLASSPSTSGAVFARSPGPEGRLIHLGYWISAVDTNGLVTDYSFSDYLNDNARESDILPRASILFHVRPTNGILETTVSVDTAGLSDGVHVLDFIARDGSAVAAQSRFSLPLVVGNESPQLAVLGTNGEGVVNNDLPDLTKGTDFGPVEWGASRTNTLAICNDGPASLSIAGWSTTGPGTDTFQVVGIPALIEAGGVSNFTVVFAPAVTGRFQVALGFDSDAVFPQTNILFAGTGVPRSQNIDFPALPDQIATNEILLSATATSDLDVEFSVADGPAVLNGPLLSFTNTGIVSIVASQDGNDLWEPAPSLTNSFMVMKALATVTLFDLWQTYNGAARPVSFTTAPADLKVDITYNGMDSPPTNAGSYAVTGTVQEVLYEGSAADLLAVAPAPLTVTADSQTKPYGAPNPPLTFHYSGFVAGDDATVLIAEPVAGTTVDVTTPAGTYPGAITVSGGLADNYEFHYVAADFTVTEVVPVRISALATDRQEMHVIFGPVEEGFSYDLFFCTSLTNGPWLSVTAMVATAPAESASLAHAISNPVRGFYRIATLAGQTNPPGLLFSGDPPLHLAPGLAAPGLVRNPDCTK
;
A
#
# COMPACT_ATOMS: atom_id res chain seq x y z
N MET A 1 47.22 -19.31 -19.90
CA MET A 1 48.51 -18.82 -20.44
C MET A 1 48.48 -17.30 -20.47
N ASN A 2 49.65 -16.64 -20.43
CA ASN A 2 49.93 -15.23 -20.75
C ASN A 2 49.07 -14.10 -20.14
N ARG A 3 49.75 -13.30 -19.30
CA ARG A 3 49.64 -11.84 -19.12
C ARG A 3 48.27 -11.25 -18.76
N ASN A 4 48.11 -10.98 -17.46
CA ASN A 4 48.17 -9.58 -17.01
C ASN A 4 48.72 -9.48 -15.58
N ARG A 5 49.88 -8.84 -15.41
CA ARG A 5 50.32 -8.31 -14.10
C ARG A 5 49.81 -6.86 -14.03
N GLY A 6 48.55 -6.69 -13.62
CA GLY A 6 47.97 -5.39 -13.29
C GLY A 6 48.36 -5.00 -11.87
N ASN A 7 48.67 -3.72 -11.64
CA ASN A 7 49.13 -3.22 -10.35
C ASN A 7 48.03 -3.40 -9.27
N LEU A 8 48.37 -3.99 -8.12
CA LEU A 8 47.66 -3.67 -6.89
C LEU A 8 47.99 -2.23 -6.52
N ARG A 9 47.14 -1.30 -6.94
CA ARG A 9 46.90 -0.08 -6.17
C ARG A 9 45.82 -0.42 -5.15
N LEU A 10 46.01 -0.03 -3.89
CA LEU A 10 44.92 -0.05 -2.90
C LEU A 10 43.75 0.76 -3.46
N ALA A 11 42.52 0.25 -3.33
CA ALA A 11 41.30 0.94 -3.74
C ALA A 11 40.87 2.02 -2.72
N ALA A 12 41.81 2.86 -2.29
CA ALA A 12 41.49 4.12 -1.63
C ALA A 12 40.88 5.06 -2.67
N GLY A 13 39.55 5.05 -2.79
CA GLY A 13 38.83 5.78 -3.84
C GLY A 13 37.35 5.41 -4.02
N THR A 14 36.90 4.23 -3.56
CA THR A 14 35.46 4.00 -3.34
C THR A 14 35.06 4.60 -2.00
N GLY A 15 34.21 5.62 -2.02
CA GLY A 15 33.69 6.24 -0.81
C GLY A 15 33.01 5.22 0.09
N LEU A 16 33.53 5.04 1.30
CA LEU A 16 32.95 4.13 2.28
C LEU A 16 31.65 4.76 2.79
N LEU A 17 30.50 4.26 2.31
CA LEU A 17 29.22 4.52 2.95
C LEU A 17 29.20 3.85 4.33
N LEU A 18 29.77 4.54 5.31
CA LEU A 18 29.41 4.42 6.72
C LEU A 18 27.96 4.91 6.88
N ALA A 19 27.03 4.11 6.37
CA ALA A 19 25.61 4.31 6.56
C ALA A 19 25.34 4.25 8.06
N VAL A 20 24.72 5.30 8.61
CA VAL A 20 24.31 5.36 10.01
C VAL A 20 23.10 4.44 10.19
N CYS A 21 23.38 3.15 10.28
CA CYS A 21 22.38 2.12 10.37
C CYS A 21 22.42 1.56 11.79
N ALA A 22 21.33 1.73 12.53
CA ALA A 22 21.02 0.93 13.70
C ALA A 22 20.71 -0.51 13.22
N MET A 23 21.75 -1.25 12.85
CA MET A 23 21.61 -2.65 12.52
C MET A 23 21.29 -3.44 13.79
N ALA A 24 20.47 -4.48 13.68
CA ALA A 24 20.52 -5.57 14.64
C ALA A 24 21.90 -6.23 14.50
N GLY A 25 22.89 -5.69 15.21
CA GLY A 25 24.29 -6.08 15.09
C GLY A 25 24.44 -7.57 15.35
N SER A 26 25.28 -8.24 14.57
CA SER A 26 25.53 -9.68 14.77
C SER A 26 25.88 -9.93 16.25
N PRO A 27 25.17 -10.84 16.93
CA PRO A 27 25.46 -11.19 18.31
C PRO A 27 26.94 -11.51 18.48
N ASN A 28 27.52 -11.06 19.59
CA ASN A 28 28.90 -11.36 19.99
C ASN A 28 30.00 -11.02 18.94
N ALA A 29 29.76 -10.14 17.95
CA ALA A 29 30.79 -9.70 17.00
C ALA A 29 32.03 -9.10 17.70
N PHE A 30 31.83 -8.22 18.68
CA PHE A 30 32.87 -7.65 19.56
C PHE A 30 33.39 -8.63 20.64
N ARG A 31 32.93 -9.88 20.58
CA ARG A 31 33.31 -10.99 21.46
C ARG A 31 33.80 -12.20 20.65
N THR A 32 34.06 -12.01 19.36
CA THR A 32 34.55 -13.03 18.43
C THR A 32 35.95 -12.69 17.96
N LEU A 33 36.83 -13.69 17.95
CA LEU A 33 38.13 -13.65 17.29
C LEU A 33 38.04 -14.44 15.98
N VAL A 34 38.46 -13.83 14.87
CA VAL A 34 38.50 -14.48 13.55
C VAL A 34 39.94 -14.90 13.28
N VAL A 35 40.18 -16.19 13.05
CA VAL A 35 41.52 -16.74 12.87
C VAL A 35 41.70 -17.19 11.43
N VAL A 36 42.67 -16.61 10.73
CA VAL A 36 42.98 -16.91 9.33
C VAL A 36 44.38 -17.52 9.17
N ASN A 37 44.47 -18.52 8.31
CA ASN A 37 45.71 -19.16 7.90
C ASN A 37 46.31 -18.41 6.70
N THR A 38 47.31 -17.58 6.95
CA THR A 38 48.03 -16.76 5.97
C THR A 38 48.73 -17.55 4.85
N ASN A 39 48.90 -18.87 4.98
CA ASN A 39 49.37 -19.73 3.89
C ASN A 39 48.26 -20.13 2.89
N SER A 40 47.00 -19.79 3.18
CA SER A 40 45.81 -20.10 2.38
C SER A 40 45.11 -18.82 1.94
N VAL A 41 44.97 -18.63 0.62
CA VAL A 41 44.29 -17.46 0.06
C VAL A 41 42.80 -17.51 0.38
N ASP A 42 42.18 -18.69 0.22
CA ASP A 42 40.77 -18.95 0.56
C ASP A 42 40.49 -18.68 2.05
N SER A 43 41.41 -19.01 2.96
CA SER A 43 41.29 -18.71 4.39
C SER A 43 41.28 -17.21 4.69
N VAL A 44 42.22 -16.47 4.10
CA VAL A 44 42.30 -15.02 4.27
C VAL A 44 41.06 -14.34 3.67
N GLU A 45 40.65 -14.73 2.46
CA GLU A 45 39.47 -14.18 1.79
C GLU A 45 38.17 -14.50 2.54
N LEU A 46 38.03 -15.70 3.11
CA LEU A 46 36.87 -16.09 3.91
C LEU A 46 36.81 -15.37 5.26
N GLY A 47 37.92 -15.25 5.96
CA GLY A 47 37.96 -14.56 7.26
C GLY A 47 37.79 -13.05 7.15
N GLU A 48 38.33 -12.43 6.10
CA GLU A 48 38.08 -11.00 5.82
C GLU A 48 36.63 -10.77 5.39
N TYR A 49 36.02 -11.69 4.63
CA TYR A 49 34.60 -11.66 4.32
C TYR A 49 33.72 -11.80 5.56
N TYR A 50 33.99 -12.77 6.43
CA TYR A 50 33.28 -13.00 7.68
C TYR A 50 33.40 -11.82 8.64
N ALA A 51 34.63 -11.29 8.84
CA ALA A 51 34.84 -10.14 9.70
C ALA A 51 34.06 -8.89 9.21
N ALA A 52 34.05 -8.64 7.90
CA ALA A 52 33.28 -7.54 7.32
C ALA A 52 31.75 -7.77 7.45
N ALA A 53 31.26 -8.98 7.16
CA ALA A 53 29.83 -9.30 7.13
C ALA A 53 29.16 -9.23 8.52
N HIS A 54 29.89 -9.58 9.58
CA HIS A 54 29.43 -9.46 10.97
C HIS A 54 29.85 -8.16 11.66
N GLY A 55 30.64 -7.30 10.99
CA GLY A 55 31.14 -6.03 11.53
C GLY A 55 32.16 -6.18 12.66
N ILE A 56 32.92 -7.27 12.68
CA ILE A 56 33.93 -7.60 13.70
C ILE A 56 35.12 -6.62 13.58
N PRO A 57 35.66 -6.07 14.70
CA PRO A 57 36.76 -5.12 14.65
C PRO A 57 38.04 -5.68 14.00
N ALA A 58 38.78 -4.86 13.25
CA ALA A 58 39.95 -5.33 12.48
C ALA A 58 41.06 -5.96 13.35
N HIS A 59 41.21 -5.52 14.61
CA HIS A 59 42.18 -6.08 15.56
C HIS A 59 41.74 -7.42 16.18
N HIS A 60 40.51 -7.89 15.91
CA HIS A 60 40.06 -9.24 16.24
C HIS A 60 40.41 -10.28 15.15
N VAL A 61 41.10 -9.88 14.07
CA VAL A 61 41.54 -10.80 13.01
C VAL A 61 42.94 -11.32 13.31
N CYS A 62 43.02 -12.47 13.96
CA CYS A 62 44.24 -13.20 14.26
C CYS A 62 44.81 -13.87 13.00
N ARG A 63 46.09 -13.67 12.71
CA ARG A 63 46.73 -14.14 11.46
C ARG A 63 47.85 -15.12 11.76
N LEU A 64 47.61 -16.41 11.49
CA LEU A 64 48.53 -17.52 11.78
C LEU A 64 49.11 -18.10 10.48
N GLY A 65 50.22 -18.83 10.58
CA GLY A 65 50.88 -19.47 9.43
C GLY A 65 51.00 -20.99 9.63
N ILE A 66 50.03 -21.75 9.11
CA ILE A 66 49.93 -23.21 9.29
C ILE A 66 49.95 -23.92 7.92
N ALA A 67 50.53 -25.11 7.82
CA ALA A 67 50.53 -25.86 6.56
C ALA A 67 49.12 -26.39 6.22
N THR A 68 48.62 -26.06 5.02
CA THR A 68 47.21 -26.24 4.62
C THR A 68 46.79 -27.70 4.40
N ASN A 69 47.75 -28.63 4.34
CA ASN A 69 47.53 -30.06 4.18
C ASN A 69 47.50 -30.85 5.50
N LEU A 70 47.54 -30.18 6.65
CA LEU A 70 47.54 -30.83 7.97
C LEU A 70 46.13 -31.20 8.42
N VAL A 71 45.75 -32.46 8.18
CA VAL A 71 44.45 -33.02 8.60
C VAL A 71 44.37 -33.23 10.12
N SER A 72 45.48 -33.65 10.73
CA SER A 72 45.61 -33.81 12.18
C SER A 72 47.01 -33.43 12.64
N ILE A 73 47.09 -32.92 13.87
CA ILE A 73 48.30 -32.45 14.54
C ILE A 73 48.49 -33.17 15.88
N ASN A 74 49.72 -33.17 16.42
CA ASN A 74 49.98 -33.65 17.78
C ASN A 74 49.72 -32.57 18.84
N SER A 75 49.78 -32.92 20.13
CA SER A 75 49.48 -31.99 21.23
C SER A 75 50.40 -30.77 21.27
N ASN A 76 51.69 -30.94 20.95
CA ASN A 76 52.66 -29.86 20.99
C ASN A 76 52.48 -28.91 19.80
N GLU A 77 52.06 -29.45 18.65
CA GLU A 77 51.65 -28.68 17.48
C GLU A 77 50.35 -27.91 17.75
N PHE A 78 49.38 -28.49 18.47
CA PHE A 78 48.16 -27.78 18.87
C PHE A 78 48.46 -26.58 19.77
N SER A 79 49.30 -26.73 20.80
CA SER A 79 49.74 -25.60 21.63
C SER A 79 50.48 -24.55 20.78
N SER A 80 51.59 -24.94 20.15
CA SER A 80 52.53 -24.00 19.54
C SER A 80 52.08 -23.38 18.20
N LEU A 81 51.14 -23.99 17.48
CA LEU A 81 50.64 -23.47 16.18
C LEU A 81 49.24 -22.84 16.28
N LEU A 82 48.46 -23.13 17.31
CA LEU A 82 47.08 -22.63 17.47
C LEU A 82 46.85 -21.93 18.81
N LEU A 83 46.91 -22.68 19.93
CA LEU A 83 46.46 -22.18 21.22
C LEU A 83 47.32 -21.01 21.74
N ASP A 84 48.64 -21.20 21.80
CA ASP A 84 49.57 -20.19 22.33
C ASP A 84 49.60 -18.94 21.43
N PRO A 85 49.60 -19.04 20.08
CA PRO A 85 49.43 -17.88 19.20
C PRO A 85 48.09 -17.15 19.33
N ILE A 86 46.96 -17.88 19.51
CA ILE A 86 45.64 -17.26 19.73
C ILE A 86 45.64 -16.44 21.03
N HIS A 87 46.08 -17.01 22.15
CA HIS A 87 46.20 -16.26 23.40
C HIS A 87 47.19 -15.09 23.30
N SER A 88 48.31 -15.28 22.58
CA SER A 88 49.28 -14.20 22.34
C SER A 88 48.68 -13.03 21.56
N HIS A 89 47.82 -13.28 20.58
CA HIS A 89 47.08 -12.23 19.85
C HIS A 89 46.07 -11.54 20.76
N ILE A 90 45.29 -12.31 21.51
CA ILE A 90 44.29 -11.77 22.45
C ILE A 90 44.94 -10.82 23.46
N THR A 91 46.08 -11.21 24.06
CA THR A 91 46.83 -10.35 25.00
C THR A 91 47.56 -9.19 24.33
N ALA A 92 48.07 -9.35 23.11
CA ALA A 92 48.70 -8.24 22.39
C ALA A 92 47.71 -7.10 22.05
N GLU A 93 46.44 -7.45 21.85
CA GLU A 93 45.37 -6.51 21.50
C GLU A 93 44.48 -6.08 22.69
N GLY A 94 44.66 -6.69 23.88
CA GLY A 94 43.92 -6.36 25.11
C GLY A 94 42.49 -6.91 25.16
N LEU A 95 42.29 -8.15 24.69
CA LEU A 95 40.97 -8.74 24.44
C LEU A 95 40.59 -9.87 25.43
N GLU A 96 41.38 -10.12 26.49
CA GLU A 96 41.26 -11.29 27.37
C GLU A 96 39.89 -11.47 28.04
N ALA A 97 39.21 -10.37 28.38
CA ALA A 97 37.88 -10.38 29.01
C ALA A 97 36.72 -10.21 28.01
N LEU A 98 37.02 -10.19 26.71
CA LEU A 98 36.08 -9.90 25.63
C LEU A 98 35.84 -11.10 24.71
N ILE A 99 36.86 -11.87 24.35
CA ILE A 99 36.70 -12.99 23.41
C ILE A 99 36.00 -14.17 24.07
N ASP A 100 34.78 -14.45 23.61
CA ASP A 100 33.96 -15.59 23.97
C ASP A 100 33.93 -16.66 22.84
N TYR A 101 34.18 -16.25 21.59
CA TYR A 101 34.08 -17.08 20.38
C TYR A 101 35.37 -17.07 19.56
N VAL A 102 35.72 -18.20 18.94
CA VAL A 102 36.87 -18.32 18.03
C VAL A 102 36.45 -18.98 16.71
N VAL A 103 36.63 -18.29 15.59
CA VAL A 103 36.24 -18.81 14.27
C VAL A 103 37.49 -19.13 13.45
N LEU A 104 37.71 -20.42 13.19
CA LEU A 104 38.82 -20.94 12.38
C LEU A 104 38.39 -20.98 10.91
N CYS A 105 38.74 -19.98 10.12
CA CYS A 105 38.30 -19.83 8.73
C CYS A 105 39.19 -20.63 7.77
N TRP A 106 38.69 -21.76 7.23
CA TRP A 106 39.32 -22.57 6.15
C TRP A 106 40.72 -23.16 6.41
N GLU A 107 41.02 -24.35 5.85
CA GLU A 107 42.36 -24.97 5.84
C GLU A 107 43.15 -24.96 7.18
N PHE A 108 42.41 -25.14 8.27
CA PHE A 108 42.94 -25.47 9.60
C PHE A 108 42.85 -26.98 9.88
N PRO A 109 43.74 -27.55 10.73
CA PRO A 109 43.63 -28.94 11.18
C PRO A 109 42.34 -29.17 11.96
N THR A 110 41.69 -30.31 11.72
CA THR A 110 40.40 -30.65 12.35
C THR A 110 40.53 -31.57 13.57
N ARG A 111 41.67 -32.26 13.70
CA ARG A 111 41.90 -33.29 14.72
C ARG A 111 43.21 -33.12 15.48
N ILE A 112 43.18 -33.36 16.79
CA ILE A 112 44.37 -33.61 17.60
C ILE A 112 44.54 -35.12 17.76
N ARG A 113 45.74 -35.63 17.42
CA ARG A 113 46.13 -37.05 17.47
C ARG A 113 45.13 -38.02 16.79
N PHE A 114 44.44 -37.56 15.76
CA PHE A 114 43.35 -38.27 15.05
C PHE A 114 42.10 -38.63 15.87
N VAL A 115 41.91 -38.11 17.10
CA VAL A 115 40.82 -38.54 18.01
C VAL A 115 39.97 -37.41 18.59
N GLU A 116 40.61 -36.30 18.92
CA GLU A 116 39.98 -35.13 19.55
C GLU A 116 39.72 -34.04 18.52
N GLY A 117 38.58 -33.35 18.60
CA GLY A 117 38.24 -32.27 17.68
C GLY A 117 38.92 -30.95 18.08
N VAL A 118 39.51 -30.24 17.12
CA VAL A 118 40.24 -28.98 17.41
C VAL A 118 39.32 -27.90 17.98
N SER A 119 38.09 -27.77 17.47
CA SER A 119 37.05 -26.90 18.06
C SER A 119 36.71 -27.27 19.50
N ALA A 120 36.67 -28.55 19.84
CA ALA A 120 36.36 -29.00 21.19
C ALA A 120 37.51 -28.69 22.16
N ALA A 121 38.75 -29.00 21.76
CA ALA A 121 39.94 -28.71 22.57
C ALA A 121 40.16 -27.20 22.84
N LEU A 122 39.70 -26.32 21.94
CA LEU A 122 39.68 -24.86 22.16
C LEU A 122 38.55 -24.39 23.10
N PHE A 123 37.49 -25.19 23.26
CA PHE A 123 36.29 -24.86 24.03
C PHE A 123 36.35 -25.33 25.49
N TYR A 124 36.75 -26.58 25.72
CA TYR A 124 36.79 -27.17 27.07
C TYR A 124 38.19 -27.67 27.50
N GLY A 125 39.21 -27.39 26.68
CA GLY A 125 40.61 -27.74 26.92
C GLY A 125 41.01 -29.12 26.37
N TYR A 126 42.23 -29.20 25.81
CA TYR A 126 42.81 -30.44 25.28
C TYR A 126 42.90 -31.55 26.33
N GLN A 127 42.28 -32.71 26.06
CA GLN A 127 42.26 -33.86 26.95
C GLN A 127 43.18 -34.98 26.49
N ASN A 128 44.33 -35.12 27.17
CA ASN A 128 45.19 -36.29 27.00
C ASN A 128 44.51 -37.54 27.59
N ALA A 129 43.82 -38.32 26.75
CA ALA A 129 43.25 -39.62 27.09
C ALA A 129 44.23 -40.77 26.69
N PRO A 130 45.19 -41.17 27.57
CA PRO A 130 46.00 -42.36 27.33
C PRO A 130 45.12 -43.62 27.26
N GLY A 131 45.55 -44.60 26.47
CA GLY A 131 44.83 -45.88 26.32
C GLY A 131 43.70 -45.89 25.30
N TYR A 132 43.28 -44.75 24.74
CA TYR A 132 42.25 -44.73 23.69
C TYR A 132 42.63 -45.53 22.44
N PHE A 133 43.94 -45.58 22.13
CA PHE A 133 44.50 -46.30 20.98
C PHE A 133 44.87 -47.75 21.28
N ASP A 134 44.76 -48.21 22.53
CA ASP A 134 45.29 -49.50 22.95
C ASP A 134 44.35 -50.64 22.50
N PRO A 135 44.84 -51.69 21.81
CA PRO A 135 43.99 -52.78 21.38
C PRO A 135 43.48 -53.65 22.54
N PRO A 136 42.21 -54.09 22.52
CA PRO A 136 41.17 -53.76 21.55
C PRO A 136 40.60 -52.35 21.78
N ARG A 137 40.32 -51.60 20.69
CA ARG A 137 39.58 -50.34 20.76
C ARG A 137 38.24 -50.57 21.45
N SER A 138 38.16 -50.22 22.73
CA SER A 138 36.93 -50.40 23.50
C SER A 138 36.02 -49.20 23.29
N CYS A 139 34.74 -49.45 22.99
CA CYS A 139 33.71 -48.42 23.12
C CYS A 139 33.69 -47.91 24.57
N LYS A 140 34.25 -46.71 24.77
CA LYS A 140 34.29 -45.96 26.03
C LYS A 140 34.33 -44.46 25.71
N LEU A 141 33.80 -43.67 26.64
CA LEU A 141 34.10 -42.24 26.76
C LEU A 141 35.23 -42.06 27.80
N PRO A 142 36.22 -41.18 27.58
CA PRO A 142 37.21 -40.84 28.61
C PRO A 142 36.59 -40.02 29.73
N GLU A 143 37.02 -40.26 30.97
CA GLU A 143 36.41 -39.75 32.20
C GLU A 143 36.45 -38.22 32.34
N TYR A 144 37.44 -37.56 31.73
CA TYR A 144 37.67 -36.11 31.80
C TYR A 144 37.14 -35.34 30.58
N THR A 145 36.01 -35.76 30.02
CA THR A 145 35.45 -35.16 28.78
C THR A 145 34.18 -34.36 28.98
N SER A 146 33.71 -34.21 30.22
CA SER A 146 32.48 -33.48 30.56
C SER A 146 32.57 -31.98 30.29
N ASN A 147 31.55 -31.43 29.64
CA ASN A 147 31.34 -30.01 29.42
C ASN A 147 30.41 -29.41 30.49
N ALA A 148 30.92 -28.47 31.30
CA ALA A 148 30.18 -27.77 32.34
C ALA A 148 29.20 -26.70 31.82
N TYR A 149 29.32 -26.27 30.56
CA TYR A 149 28.35 -25.39 29.90
C TYR A 149 27.12 -26.17 29.37
N TYR A 150 27.14 -27.50 29.42
CA TYR A 150 26.01 -28.34 29.05
C TYR A 150 24.76 -28.00 29.87
N ARG A 151 23.66 -27.67 29.18
CA ARG A 151 22.39 -27.21 29.75
C ARG A 151 22.49 -25.99 30.69
N ALA A 152 23.51 -25.15 30.53
CA ALA A 152 23.72 -23.95 31.37
C ALA A 152 22.62 -22.89 31.26
N GLU A 153 21.90 -22.85 30.14
CA GLU A 153 20.78 -21.95 29.84
C GLU A 153 21.10 -20.45 30.04
N ARG A 154 22.37 -20.05 29.84
CA ARG A 154 22.84 -18.65 29.93
C ARG A 154 23.89 -18.32 28.86
N ALA A 155 24.03 -17.04 28.51
CA ALA A 155 24.98 -16.58 27.49
C ALA A 155 26.42 -17.02 27.80
N PHE A 156 27.18 -17.40 26.78
CA PHE A 156 28.55 -17.90 27.02
C PHE A 156 29.51 -16.75 27.36
N ARG A 157 30.36 -17.00 28.36
CA ARG A 157 31.50 -16.16 28.73
C ARG A 157 32.73 -17.02 28.95
N SER A 158 33.83 -16.74 28.24
CA SER A 158 35.10 -17.46 28.42
C SER A 158 35.73 -17.19 29.80
N ALA A 159 35.55 -15.95 30.29
CA ALA A 159 36.04 -15.47 31.58
C ALA A 159 35.40 -16.17 32.80
N ASP A 160 34.23 -16.82 32.64
CA ASP A 160 33.61 -17.64 33.69
C ASP A 160 34.43 -18.92 34.00
N GLY A 161 35.35 -19.31 33.11
CA GLY A 161 36.27 -20.43 33.33
C GLY A 161 35.60 -21.81 33.39
N TRP A 162 34.43 -21.98 32.76
CA TRP A 162 33.50 -23.13 32.84
C TRP A 162 34.12 -24.50 33.16
N ASN A 163 35.12 -24.93 32.40
CA ASN A 163 35.73 -26.27 32.52
C ASN A 163 37.07 -26.27 33.28
N GLY A 164 37.33 -25.25 34.11
CA GLY A 164 38.66 -24.94 34.64
C GLY A 164 39.59 -24.33 33.58
N THR A 165 39.01 -23.82 32.49
CA THR A 165 39.70 -23.34 31.29
C THR A 165 39.05 -22.07 30.76
N ASN A 166 39.85 -21.06 30.42
CA ASN A 166 39.40 -19.85 29.70
C ASN A 166 39.25 -20.17 28.20
N GLY A 167 38.43 -21.16 27.89
CA GLY A 167 38.16 -21.65 26.54
C GLY A 167 37.07 -20.85 25.83
N PHE A 168 36.96 -21.04 24.52
CA PHE A 168 36.10 -20.25 23.63
C PHE A 168 35.09 -21.15 22.92
N VAL A 169 33.88 -20.67 22.64
CA VAL A 169 32.96 -21.36 21.71
C VAL A 169 33.59 -21.30 20.31
N ALA A 170 34.31 -22.36 19.96
CA ALA A 170 35.19 -22.40 18.80
C ALA A 170 34.56 -23.19 17.65
N PHE A 171 34.54 -22.61 16.45
CA PHE A 171 33.89 -23.17 15.26
C PHE A 171 34.86 -23.17 14.06
N HIS A 172 34.83 -24.23 13.26
CA HIS A 172 35.45 -24.22 11.93
C HIS A 172 34.50 -23.63 10.90
N LEU A 173 34.81 -22.46 10.35
CA LEU A 173 34.10 -21.93 9.18
C LEU A 173 34.71 -22.57 7.93
N ILE A 174 34.07 -23.66 7.48
CA ILE A 174 34.53 -24.53 6.39
C ILE A 174 33.31 -25.10 5.64
N ALA A 175 33.52 -25.57 4.42
CA ALA A 175 32.51 -26.11 3.50
C ALA A 175 33.20 -26.98 2.43
N SER A 176 32.50 -27.38 1.36
CA SER A 176 33.12 -28.12 0.24
C SER A 176 33.97 -27.24 -0.70
N ASN A 177 33.77 -25.93 -0.69
CA ASN A 177 34.53 -24.92 -1.44
C ASN A 177 34.30 -23.51 -0.85
N LEU A 178 35.16 -22.54 -1.18
CA LEU A 178 35.10 -21.16 -0.69
C LEU A 178 33.75 -20.46 -0.95
N ALA A 179 33.11 -20.67 -2.11
CA ALA A 179 31.83 -20.03 -2.41
C ALA A 179 30.70 -20.56 -1.50
N THR A 180 30.66 -21.88 -1.27
CA THR A 180 29.73 -22.47 -0.28
C THR A 180 30.06 -22.03 1.16
N ALA A 181 31.32 -21.75 1.49
CA ALA A 181 31.68 -21.19 2.79
C ALA A 181 31.16 -19.75 2.97
N LYS A 182 31.26 -18.91 1.94
CA LYS A 182 30.63 -17.57 1.97
C LYS A 182 29.12 -17.66 2.07
N MET A 183 28.47 -18.58 1.35
CA MET A 183 27.03 -18.85 1.50
C MET A 183 26.63 -19.29 2.91
N VAL A 184 27.53 -19.89 3.71
CA VAL A 184 27.27 -20.17 5.13
C VAL A 184 27.25 -18.89 5.96
N VAL A 185 28.19 -17.97 5.72
CA VAL A 185 28.19 -16.61 6.32
C VAL A 185 26.93 -15.85 5.91
N ASP A 186 26.56 -15.87 4.63
CA ASP A 186 25.38 -15.19 4.10
C ASP A 186 24.10 -15.66 4.81
N ARG A 187 23.98 -16.97 5.07
CA ARG A 187 22.85 -17.54 5.81
C ARG A 187 22.84 -17.13 7.29
N GLY A 188 23.99 -17.00 7.94
CA GLY A 188 24.04 -16.63 9.35
C GLY A 188 23.88 -15.13 9.60
N VAL A 189 24.32 -14.28 8.67
CA VAL A 189 23.98 -12.85 8.63
C VAL A 189 22.50 -12.66 8.29
N ALA A 190 21.97 -13.34 7.28
CA ALA A 190 20.54 -13.27 6.93
C ALA A 190 19.62 -13.93 7.99
N ALA A 191 20.17 -14.69 8.94
CA ALA A 191 19.41 -15.19 10.08
C ALA A 191 19.06 -14.09 11.07
N GLN A 192 19.91 -13.08 11.28
CA GLN A 192 19.91 -12.28 12.51
C GLN A 192 18.57 -11.61 12.82
N SER A 193 17.99 -11.95 13.98
CA SER A 193 16.71 -11.39 14.47
C SER A 193 15.54 -11.48 13.46
N SER A 194 15.52 -12.49 12.60
CA SER A 194 14.58 -12.59 11.47
C SER A 194 13.20 -13.20 11.81
N PHE A 195 13.07 -13.90 12.94
CA PHE A 195 11.84 -14.56 13.42
C PHE A 195 11.00 -15.28 12.34
N PRO A 196 11.60 -16.15 11.51
CA PRO A 196 10.86 -16.86 10.47
C PRO A 196 9.86 -17.86 11.10
N PRO A 197 8.70 -18.12 10.46
CA PRO A 197 7.95 -19.35 10.69
C PRO A 197 8.87 -20.53 10.41
N ALA A 198 9.05 -21.42 11.37
CA ALA A 198 10.16 -22.35 11.35
C ALA A 198 9.86 -23.68 12.07
N ASP A 199 10.36 -24.76 11.46
CA ASP A 199 10.09 -26.14 11.85
C ASP A 199 11.41 -26.85 12.21
N ILE A 200 11.42 -27.55 13.35
CA ILE A 200 12.51 -28.45 13.74
C ILE A 200 12.08 -29.90 13.55
N HIS A 201 12.84 -30.62 12.73
CA HIS A 201 12.54 -31.99 12.30
C HIS A 201 13.41 -32.99 13.06
N LEU A 202 12.76 -33.82 13.88
CA LEU A 202 13.40 -34.89 14.64
C LEU A 202 12.98 -36.24 14.03
N HIS A 203 13.93 -36.92 13.37
CA HIS A 203 13.66 -38.10 12.57
C HIS A 203 14.08 -39.39 13.27
N MET A 204 13.10 -40.28 13.47
CA MET A 204 13.32 -41.61 14.04
C MET A 204 13.70 -42.60 12.93
N ILE A 205 14.56 -43.56 13.27
CA ILE A 205 14.96 -44.68 12.42
C ILE A 205 14.64 -46.05 13.05
N TYR A 206 14.15 -46.06 14.30
CA TYR A 206 13.68 -47.22 15.06
C TYR A 206 14.75 -48.30 15.30
N GLY A 207 15.53 -48.08 16.35
CA GLY A 207 16.36 -49.10 16.98
C GLY A 207 17.81 -49.19 16.48
N GLY A 208 18.60 -49.99 17.20
CA GLY A 208 20.05 -50.07 16.99
C GLY A 208 20.81 -48.83 17.46
N SER A 209 22.14 -48.87 17.39
CA SER A 209 23.05 -47.85 17.95
C SER A 209 23.00 -46.47 17.26
N ARG A 210 22.16 -46.30 16.23
CA ARG A 210 21.89 -45.02 15.57
C ARG A 210 20.54 -44.40 15.93
N GLY A 211 19.66 -45.14 16.60
CA GLY A 211 18.39 -44.63 17.13
C GLY A 211 18.47 -44.11 18.57
N ILE A 212 19.59 -44.26 19.29
CA ILE A 212 19.65 -43.93 20.73
C ILE A 212 19.28 -42.47 21.08
N ARG A 213 19.36 -41.50 20.16
CA ARG A 213 18.92 -40.10 20.40
C ARG A 213 17.39 -39.93 20.37
N GLU A 214 16.65 -40.89 19.81
CA GLU A 214 15.18 -40.81 19.68
C GLU A 214 14.48 -40.67 21.04
N GLN A 215 15.03 -41.26 22.11
CA GLN A 215 14.51 -41.17 23.48
C GLN A 215 14.60 -39.77 24.12
N LEU A 216 15.20 -38.78 23.45
CA LEU A 216 15.26 -37.39 23.91
C LEU A 216 14.28 -36.48 23.13
N PHE A 217 13.62 -37.00 22.09
CA PHE A 217 12.78 -36.20 21.19
C PHE A 217 11.47 -35.72 21.85
N SER A 218 10.87 -36.54 22.72
CA SER A 218 9.70 -36.19 23.54
C SER A 218 9.98 -35.00 24.45
N ASP A 219 11.08 -35.09 25.19
CA ASP A 219 11.43 -34.18 26.27
C ASP A 219 11.88 -32.83 25.71
N ALA A 220 12.58 -32.85 24.58
CA ALA A 220 12.86 -31.65 23.80
C ALA A 220 11.56 -31.00 23.31
N GLN A 221 10.65 -31.75 22.64
CA GLN A 221 9.37 -31.20 22.18
C GLN A 221 8.57 -30.60 23.35
N PHE A 222 8.59 -31.22 24.53
CA PHE A 222 7.95 -30.68 25.72
C PHE A 222 8.52 -29.32 26.16
N SER A 223 9.85 -29.12 26.13
CA SER A 223 10.44 -27.85 26.58
C SER A 223 9.81 -26.63 25.91
N PHE A 224 9.43 -26.73 24.62
CA PHE A 224 8.71 -25.67 23.90
C PHE A 224 7.28 -25.49 24.38
N THR A 225 6.51 -26.58 24.54
CA THR A 225 5.12 -26.48 25.02
C THR A 225 5.05 -25.91 26.43
N SER A 226 6.11 -26.08 27.25
CA SER A 226 6.23 -25.47 28.58
C SER A 226 6.41 -23.95 28.59
N LEU A 227 6.75 -23.32 27.46
CA LEU A 227 6.83 -21.86 27.27
C LEU A 227 6.00 -21.44 26.04
N PRO A 228 4.67 -21.27 26.18
CA PRO A 228 3.81 -20.87 25.06
C PRO A 228 4.23 -19.50 24.51
N GLY A 229 4.30 -19.40 23.17
CA GLY A 229 4.69 -18.18 22.45
C GLY A 229 6.07 -18.22 21.80
N LEU A 230 6.86 -19.29 21.99
CA LEU A 230 8.08 -19.52 21.22
C LEU A 230 7.77 -19.73 19.71
N PRO A 231 8.60 -19.22 18.79
CA PRO A 231 8.27 -19.13 17.35
C PRO A 231 8.52 -20.41 16.52
N LEU A 232 8.54 -21.60 17.14
CA LEU A 232 8.91 -22.86 16.48
C LEU A 232 7.86 -23.97 16.60
N ASN A 233 7.76 -24.80 15.55
CA ASN A 233 7.05 -26.09 15.58
C ASN A 233 8.03 -27.26 15.68
N PHE A 234 7.58 -28.37 16.28
CA PHE A 234 8.36 -29.62 16.38
C PHE A 234 7.70 -30.76 15.59
N VAL A 235 8.44 -31.27 14.61
CA VAL A 235 7.99 -32.31 13.68
C VAL A 235 8.68 -33.63 14.02
N LEU A 236 8.03 -34.44 14.85
CA LEU A 236 8.42 -35.83 15.09
C LEU A 236 8.01 -36.68 13.88
N ALA A 237 9.00 -37.23 13.17
CA ALA A 237 8.78 -37.84 11.87
C ALA A 237 9.30 -39.29 11.81
N PRO A 238 8.41 -40.29 12.02
CA PRO A 238 8.78 -41.71 12.17
C PRO A 238 8.97 -42.49 10.86
N LEU A 239 8.68 -41.87 9.70
CA LEU A 239 8.69 -42.55 8.40
C LEU A 239 9.52 -41.77 7.37
N TYR A 240 10.29 -42.52 6.56
CA TYR A 240 11.11 -41.97 5.47
C TYR A 240 10.33 -41.13 4.46
N GLN A 241 9.01 -41.36 4.31
CA GLN A 241 8.15 -40.58 3.42
C GLN A 241 7.89 -39.14 3.92
N ASN A 242 8.12 -38.86 5.20
CA ASN A 242 7.94 -37.52 5.80
C ASN A 242 9.22 -36.65 5.69
N LEU A 243 10.29 -37.15 5.06
CA LEU A 243 11.57 -36.48 4.90
C LEU A 243 11.61 -35.38 3.81
N SER A 244 10.53 -35.22 3.03
CA SER A 244 10.54 -34.51 1.75
C SER A 244 9.49 -33.41 1.63
N GLY A 245 9.83 -32.30 0.97
CA GLY A 245 8.91 -31.20 0.68
C GLY A 245 8.75 -30.18 1.81
N GLN A 246 9.63 -30.22 2.82
CA GLN A 246 9.56 -29.32 3.99
C GLN A 246 10.04 -27.92 3.60
N THR A 247 9.28 -26.87 3.94
CA THR A 247 9.53 -25.50 3.44
C THR A 247 10.17 -24.53 4.44
N HIS A 248 10.26 -24.90 5.72
CA HIS A 248 10.69 -23.99 6.80
C HIS A 248 11.73 -24.63 7.73
N VAL A 249 12.65 -25.45 7.20
CA VAL A 249 13.59 -26.21 8.03
C VAL A 249 14.59 -25.27 8.70
N ILE A 250 14.49 -25.11 10.02
CA ILE A 250 15.50 -24.40 10.85
C ILE A 250 16.34 -25.36 11.70
N GLY A 251 15.85 -26.56 11.95
CA GLY A 251 16.57 -27.60 12.68
C GLY A 251 16.28 -28.95 12.09
N TYR A 252 17.30 -29.79 11.95
CA TYR A 252 17.15 -31.14 11.44
C TYR A 252 18.10 -32.09 12.15
N GLN A 253 17.57 -33.17 12.75
CA GLN A 253 18.36 -34.16 13.46
C GLN A 253 17.88 -35.59 13.17
N ASP A 254 18.81 -36.46 12.76
CA ASP A 254 18.53 -37.88 12.49
C ASP A 254 19.64 -38.85 12.96
N GLY A 255 19.45 -40.14 12.66
CA GLY A 255 20.44 -41.21 12.81
C GLY A 255 20.89 -41.86 11.49
N TYR A 256 20.50 -41.32 10.34
CA TYR A 256 20.81 -41.92 9.04
C TYR A 256 22.32 -41.86 8.75
N GLY A 257 22.85 -42.92 8.12
CA GLY A 257 24.28 -43.00 7.82
C GLY A 257 24.78 -41.97 6.82
N GLY A 258 23.91 -41.51 5.93
CA GLY A 258 24.16 -40.39 5.03
C GLY A 258 22.85 -39.69 4.71
N ILE A 259 22.92 -38.40 4.36
CA ILE A 259 21.73 -37.57 4.19
C ILE A 259 20.80 -38.18 3.11
N PRO A 260 19.54 -38.50 3.45
CA PRO A 260 18.59 -39.08 2.49
C PRO A 260 18.46 -38.23 1.22
N ALA A 261 18.42 -38.88 0.06
CA ALA A 261 18.42 -38.19 -1.24
C ALA A 261 17.26 -37.17 -1.37
N VAL A 262 16.09 -37.50 -0.81
CA VAL A 262 14.93 -36.61 -0.79
C VAL A 262 15.12 -35.35 0.06
N VAL A 263 15.83 -35.43 1.19
CA VAL A 263 16.18 -34.28 2.03
C VAL A 263 17.09 -33.31 1.26
N ARG A 264 18.04 -33.85 0.48
CA ARG A 264 18.95 -33.05 -0.34
C ARG A 264 18.27 -32.32 -1.51
N SER A 265 17.13 -32.81 -1.99
CA SER A 265 16.54 -32.36 -3.27
C SER A 265 15.13 -31.76 -3.18
N SER A 266 14.51 -31.71 -1.99
CA SER A 266 13.12 -31.26 -1.85
C SER A 266 12.79 -30.41 -0.62
N ASN A 267 13.75 -30.22 0.30
CA ASN A 267 13.53 -29.39 1.48
C ASN A 267 14.17 -28.01 1.29
N VAL A 268 13.49 -26.97 1.78
CA VAL A 268 13.98 -25.59 1.83
C VAL A 268 14.50 -25.31 3.24
N TRP A 269 15.76 -24.90 3.29
CA TRP A 269 16.48 -24.59 4.53
C TRP A 269 16.45 -23.07 4.76
N LEU A 270 16.14 -22.67 5.99
CA LEU A 270 16.10 -21.27 6.37
C LEU A 270 17.51 -20.71 6.67
N PRO A 271 17.73 -19.39 6.53
CA PRO A 271 18.88 -18.71 7.11
C PRO A 271 19.00 -19.04 8.61
N GLY A 272 20.19 -19.42 9.07
CA GLY A 272 20.43 -19.88 10.44
C GLY A 272 20.17 -21.37 10.68
N ALA A 273 19.68 -22.14 9.70
CA ALA A 273 19.29 -23.53 9.95
C ALA A 273 20.46 -24.42 10.43
N TYR A 274 20.22 -25.25 11.45
CA TYR A 274 21.17 -26.25 11.93
C TYR A 274 20.82 -27.66 11.43
N ALA A 275 21.84 -28.49 11.17
CA ALA A 275 21.61 -29.88 10.79
C ALA A 275 22.75 -30.81 11.23
N ASP A 276 22.42 -31.94 11.84
CA ASP A 276 23.39 -32.97 12.22
C ASP A 276 22.79 -34.39 12.26
N HIS A 277 23.66 -35.39 12.37
CA HIS A 277 23.26 -36.79 12.45
C HIS A 277 24.15 -37.58 13.42
N MET A 278 23.66 -38.74 13.88
CA MET A 278 24.41 -39.56 14.84
C MET A 278 25.39 -40.54 14.16
N THR A 279 26.38 -39.98 13.45
CA THR A 279 27.41 -40.74 12.73
C THR A 279 28.78 -40.67 13.41
N SER A 280 29.55 -41.77 13.30
CA SER A 280 30.83 -41.96 13.99
C SER A 280 32.03 -41.38 13.21
N SER A 281 31.77 -40.63 12.13
CA SER A 281 32.78 -40.07 11.23
C SER A 281 32.36 -38.77 10.51
N GLY A 282 31.21 -38.16 10.87
CA GLY A 282 30.67 -36.97 10.18
C GLY A 282 31.57 -35.72 10.23
N GLY A 283 32.55 -35.67 11.14
CA GLY A 283 33.57 -34.61 11.23
C GLY A 283 34.90 -34.93 10.51
N MET A 284 35.05 -36.09 9.85
CA MET A 284 36.28 -36.49 9.14
C MET A 284 36.40 -35.82 7.76
N ILE A 285 36.46 -34.49 7.71
CA ILE A 285 36.22 -33.71 6.49
C ILE A 285 37.40 -33.55 5.53
N GLN A 286 38.63 -33.84 5.94
CA GLN A 286 39.84 -33.69 5.10
C GLN A 286 40.48 -35.03 4.71
N ASP A 287 39.90 -36.16 5.12
CA ASP A 287 40.33 -37.48 4.65
C ASP A 287 39.73 -37.74 3.25
N PHE A 288 40.54 -37.61 2.19
CA PHE A 288 40.16 -37.97 0.81
C PHE A 288 39.76 -39.45 0.63
N GLN A 289 39.83 -40.26 1.69
CA GLN A 289 39.26 -41.60 1.79
C GLN A 289 38.31 -41.69 2.99
N ASN A 290 37.15 -41.02 2.91
CA ASN A 290 35.99 -41.36 3.75
C ASN A 290 35.49 -42.77 3.37
N SER A 291 36.20 -43.76 3.85
CA SER A 291 36.00 -45.19 3.61
C SER A 291 34.75 -45.76 4.30
N THR A 292 33.96 -44.91 4.96
CA THR A 292 32.79 -45.30 5.75
C THR A 292 31.46 -45.14 5.01
N ASN A 293 31.47 -44.50 3.82
CA ASN A 293 30.29 -44.07 3.06
C ASN A 293 29.28 -43.21 3.86
N GLN A 294 29.73 -42.53 4.92
CA GLN A 294 28.88 -41.64 5.72
C GLN A 294 28.91 -40.21 5.17
N SER A 295 27.80 -39.48 5.27
CA SER A 295 27.82 -38.03 4.99
C SER A 295 28.53 -37.26 6.12
N THR A 296 28.88 -36.01 5.83
CA THR A 296 29.71 -35.16 6.69
C THR A 296 29.03 -33.81 6.97
N ILE A 297 29.60 -33.01 7.88
CA ILE A 297 29.19 -31.61 8.08
C ILE A 297 29.22 -30.78 6.79
N LEU A 298 30.13 -31.09 5.84
CA LEU A 298 30.22 -30.40 4.54
C LEU A 298 29.01 -30.70 3.64
N ASP A 299 28.41 -31.88 3.77
CA ASP A 299 27.19 -32.24 3.05
C ASP A 299 25.99 -31.43 3.54
N TRP A 300 25.87 -31.23 4.85
CA TRP A 300 24.81 -30.43 5.47
C TRP A 300 24.90 -28.96 5.02
N MET A 301 26.09 -28.38 5.09
CA MET A 301 26.38 -27.03 4.61
C MET A 301 26.13 -26.90 3.09
N GLY A 302 26.46 -27.95 2.33
CA GLY A 302 26.24 -28.00 0.89
C GLY A 302 24.77 -27.95 0.46
N ILE A 303 23.83 -28.43 1.29
CA ILE A 303 22.39 -28.42 0.96
C ILE A 303 21.61 -27.26 1.58
N GLY A 304 22.08 -26.67 2.68
CA GLY A 304 21.38 -25.53 3.29
C GLY A 304 21.77 -25.13 4.71
N ALA A 305 22.44 -26.00 5.47
CA ALA A 305 22.76 -25.69 6.87
C ALA A 305 23.73 -24.50 7.01
N THR A 306 23.57 -23.75 8.10
CA THR A 306 24.40 -22.62 8.53
C THR A 306 25.45 -23.08 9.55
N ALA A 307 25.09 -24.04 10.41
CA ALA A 307 26.06 -24.79 11.19
C ALA A 307 25.67 -26.27 11.33
N SER A 308 26.66 -27.07 11.70
CA SER A 308 26.56 -28.53 11.81
C SER A 308 27.57 -29.06 12.82
N TYR A 309 27.30 -30.26 13.34
CA TYR A 309 28.18 -30.98 14.25
C TYR A 309 28.45 -32.39 13.73
N GLY A 310 29.69 -32.87 13.86
CA GLY A 310 30.06 -34.22 13.45
C GLY A 310 31.24 -34.77 14.23
N THR A 311 31.25 -36.09 14.48
CA THR A 311 32.36 -36.70 15.23
C THR A 311 33.55 -37.02 14.33
N VAL A 312 34.76 -36.77 14.84
CA VAL A 312 36.02 -36.88 14.10
C VAL A 312 36.69 -38.24 14.23
N ALA A 313 36.18 -39.12 15.11
CA ALA A 313 36.75 -40.42 15.42
C ALA A 313 35.73 -41.46 15.94
N GLU A 314 35.98 -42.72 15.54
CA GLU A 314 35.22 -43.92 15.86
C GLU A 314 35.60 -44.47 17.24
N PRO A 315 34.60 -44.73 18.10
CA PRO A 315 34.42 -46.14 18.52
C PRO A 315 32.93 -46.55 18.58
N CYS A 316 32.08 -45.74 19.21
CA CYS A 316 30.65 -45.95 19.37
C CYS A 316 29.88 -44.63 19.36
N ASN A 317 28.57 -44.75 19.19
CA ASN A 317 27.60 -43.69 19.40
C ASN A 317 27.15 -43.67 20.87
N TYR A 318 27.22 -42.49 21.50
CA TYR A 318 26.80 -42.24 22.88
C TYR A 318 26.08 -40.89 22.92
N LEU A 319 24.97 -40.76 23.65
CA LEU A 319 24.20 -39.51 23.74
C LEU A 319 25.09 -38.30 24.03
N ALA A 320 25.93 -38.38 25.06
CA ALA A 320 26.82 -37.29 25.46
C ALA A 320 27.79 -36.79 24.36
N LYS A 321 28.09 -37.61 23.34
CA LYS A 321 28.94 -37.20 22.21
C LYS A 321 28.22 -36.35 21.15
N PHE A 322 26.89 -36.27 21.18
CA PHE A 322 26.09 -35.66 20.11
C PHE A 322 25.20 -34.53 20.66
N PRO A 323 24.70 -33.64 19.80
CA PRO A 323 23.82 -32.56 20.21
C PRO A 323 22.47 -33.12 20.68
N ASP A 324 22.12 -32.81 21.91
CA ASP A 324 20.80 -33.03 22.49
C ASP A 324 19.74 -32.22 21.72
N PRO A 325 18.57 -32.80 21.39
CA PRO A 325 17.50 -32.10 20.67
C PRO A 325 16.94 -30.86 21.41
N VAL A 326 17.19 -30.71 22.72
CA VAL A 326 16.91 -29.45 23.47
C VAL A 326 17.68 -28.24 22.91
N MET A 327 18.69 -28.45 22.06
CA MET A 327 19.36 -27.38 21.30
C MET A 327 18.35 -26.41 20.66
N GLY A 328 17.28 -26.94 20.07
CA GLY A 328 16.26 -26.11 19.43
C GLY A 328 15.55 -25.16 20.40
N PHE A 329 15.47 -25.50 21.69
CA PHE A 329 14.79 -24.70 22.72
C PHE A 329 15.66 -23.53 23.14
N TYR A 330 16.97 -23.75 23.29
CA TYR A 330 17.93 -22.67 23.41
C TYR A 330 17.91 -21.78 22.16
N TYR A 331 17.80 -22.37 20.96
CA TYR A 331 17.73 -21.59 19.73
C TYR A 331 16.45 -20.74 19.64
N ALA A 332 15.28 -21.31 19.98
CA ALA A 332 14.00 -20.60 20.03
C ALA A 332 13.96 -19.49 21.08
N ARG A 333 14.67 -19.65 22.20
CA ARG A 333 14.88 -18.61 23.21
C ARG A 333 15.71 -17.43 22.68
N GLY A 334 16.44 -17.60 21.58
CA GLY A 334 17.26 -16.56 20.95
C GLY A 334 18.77 -16.64 21.24
N PHE A 335 19.26 -17.73 21.85
CA PHE A 335 20.70 -17.99 21.93
C PHE A 335 21.31 -18.13 20.54
N THR A 336 22.60 -17.83 20.40
CA THR A 336 23.32 -18.08 19.14
C THR A 336 23.39 -19.58 18.83
N ILE A 337 23.57 -19.95 17.56
CA ILE A 337 23.74 -21.35 17.17
C ILE A 337 25.01 -21.98 17.78
N GLY A 338 26.03 -21.16 18.05
CA GLY A 338 27.22 -21.53 18.80
C GLY A 338 26.91 -21.89 20.25
N GLU A 339 26.20 -21.02 20.98
CA GLU A 339 25.75 -21.29 22.35
C GLU A 339 24.79 -22.48 22.41
N ALA A 340 23.84 -22.57 21.49
CA ALA A 340 22.88 -23.68 21.43
C ALA A 340 23.60 -25.03 21.23
N TYR A 341 24.57 -25.13 20.31
CA TYR A 341 25.39 -26.34 20.16
C TYR A 341 26.26 -26.61 21.40
N ALA A 342 26.91 -25.58 21.96
CA ALA A 342 27.81 -25.71 23.11
C ALA A 342 27.08 -26.08 24.41
N MET A 343 25.81 -25.67 24.58
CA MET A 343 24.95 -26.12 25.67
C MET A 343 24.37 -27.53 25.46
N SER A 344 24.45 -28.08 24.26
CA SER A 344 23.75 -29.33 23.91
C SER A 344 24.66 -30.55 23.73
N VAL A 345 25.98 -30.41 23.88
CA VAL A 345 26.91 -31.56 23.85
C VAL A 345 27.59 -31.74 25.22
N ALA A 346 27.23 -32.81 25.92
CA ALA A 346 27.72 -33.08 27.28
C ALA A 346 29.18 -33.56 27.34
N ALA A 347 29.69 -34.19 26.28
CA ALA A 347 31.05 -34.70 26.17
C ALA A 347 31.66 -34.44 24.77
N PRO A 348 32.05 -33.19 24.45
CA PRO A 348 32.40 -32.76 23.09
C PRO A 348 33.77 -33.22 22.58
N TYR A 349 34.57 -33.98 23.36
CA TYR A 349 35.92 -34.45 23.03
C TYR A 349 36.16 -34.82 21.55
N GLN A 350 35.27 -35.63 20.98
CA GLN A 350 35.42 -36.14 19.61
C GLN A 350 34.65 -35.31 18.57
N GLY A 351 34.18 -34.12 18.93
CA GLY A 351 33.27 -33.28 18.17
C GLY A 351 33.95 -32.17 17.38
N LEU A 352 33.49 -31.98 16.14
CA LEU A 352 33.81 -30.83 15.32
C LEU A 352 32.58 -29.93 15.25
N PHE A 353 32.65 -28.74 15.86
CA PHE A 353 31.68 -27.67 15.69
C PHE A 353 32.08 -26.86 14.45
N ALA A 354 31.15 -26.64 13.52
CA ALA A 354 31.47 -26.03 12.24
C ALA A 354 30.31 -25.24 11.63
N GLY A 355 30.66 -24.18 10.91
CA GLY A 355 29.73 -23.20 10.33
C GLY A 355 29.93 -21.81 10.92
N ASP A 356 28.91 -20.96 10.79
CA ASP A 356 28.83 -19.67 11.45
C ASP A 356 28.21 -19.84 12.85
N PRO A 357 28.95 -19.55 13.95
CA PRO A 357 28.42 -19.67 15.32
C PRO A 357 27.49 -18.54 15.76
N LEU A 358 27.44 -17.40 15.04
CA LEU A 358 26.76 -16.18 15.50
C LEU A 358 25.32 -16.07 15.01
N ALA A 359 24.90 -16.92 14.07
CA ALA A 359 23.53 -16.92 13.54
C ALA A 359 22.47 -17.10 14.64
N ALA A 360 21.63 -16.08 14.87
CA ALA A 360 20.58 -16.10 15.91
C ALA A 360 19.23 -15.54 15.38
N PRO A 361 18.38 -16.39 14.77
CA PRO A 361 17.12 -15.96 14.14
C PRO A 361 16.00 -15.62 15.10
N PHE A 362 16.08 -16.05 16.35
CA PHE A 362 15.08 -15.74 17.40
C PHE A 362 15.64 -14.84 18.50
N ALA A 363 16.85 -14.29 18.30
CA ALA A 363 17.39 -13.25 19.17
C ALA A 363 16.53 -11.98 19.07
N ALA A 364 16.20 -11.39 20.22
CA ALA A 364 15.35 -10.20 20.31
C ALA A 364 16.14 -8.99 20.88
N PRO A 365 17.24 -8.55 20.22
CA PRO A 365 18.18 -7.60 20.80
C PRO A 365 17.57 -6.20 20.97
N PRO A 366 17.90 -5.45 22.04
CA PRO A 366 17.35 -4.12 22.29
C PRO A 366 17.51 -3.13 21.13
N VAL A 367 16.61 -2.16 21.00
CA VAL A 367 16.77 -1.05 20.03
C VAL A 367 17.50 0.11 20.70
N ILE A 368 18.63 0.54 20.13
CA ILE A 368 19.45 1.65 20.62
C ILE A 368 19.15 2.92 19.81
N SER A 369 19.10 4.07 20.48
CA SER A 369 19.02 5.39 19.86
C SER A 369 19.98 6.38 20.54
N VAL A 370 20.72 7.13 19.72
CA VAL A 370 21.62 8.21 20.11
C VAL A 370 21.08 9.52 19.52
N PRO A 371 20.30 10.33 20.27
CA PRO A 371 19.72 11.56 19.75
C PRO A 371 20.71 12.74 19.68
N PHE A 372 21.86 12.64 20.35
CA PHE A 372 22.92 13.66 20.32
C PHE A 372 24.27 13.05 20.74
N PRO A 373 25.42 13.44 20.13
CA PRO A 373 25.56 14.32 18.96
C PRO A 373 25.08 13.68 17.66
N ALA A 374 25.00 14.47 16.58
CA ALA A 374 24.63 13.97 15.26
C ALA A 374 25.78 13.15 14.62
N PRO A 375 25.49 12.18 13.74
CA PRO A 375 26.52 11.45 13.01
C PRO A 375 27.35 12.37 12.10
N PHE A 376 28.66 12.13 12.03
CA PHE A 376 29.67 12.97 11.38
C PHE A 376 29.71 14.43 11.87
N GLN A 377 29.08 14.75 13.00
CA GLN A 377 29.25 16.05 13.63
C GLN A 377 30.74 16.25 13.99
N ILE A 378 31.27 17.43 13.64
CA ILE A 378 32.62 17.82 14.04
C ILE A 378 32.60 18.22 15.52
N VAL A 379 33.55 17.70 16.28
CA VAL A 379 33.60 17.78 17.74
C VAL A 379 35.01 18.03 18.27
N THR A 380 35.07 18.73 19.42
CA THR A 380 36.31 19.13 20.10
C THR A 380 36.11 19.17 21.62
N GLY A 381 37.08 18.68 22.38
CA GLY A 381 37.02 18.64 23.85
C GLY A 381 36.04 17.58 24.37
N THR A 382 35.33 17.87 25.46
CA THR A 382 34.41 16.90 26.09
C THR A 382 33.00 16.97 25.49
N VAL A 383 32.58 15.87 24.86
CA VAL A 383 31.29 15.71 24.18
C VAL A 383 30.36 14.83 25.02
N PRO A 384 29.19 15.31 25.47
CA PRO A 384 28.18 14.46 26.07
C PRO A 384 27.42 13.71 24.97
N VAL A 385 27.50 12.38 24.96
CA VAL A 385 26.71 11.50 24.08
C VAL A 385 25.57 10.91 24.89
N GLN A 386 24.33 11.16 24.48
CA GLN A 386 23.14 10.59 25.10
C GLN A 386 22.81 9.26 24.44
N VAL A 387 22.62 8.20 25.24
CA VAL A 387 22.32 6.86 24.72
C VAL A 387 21.08 6.31 25.43
N THR A 388 20.11 5.88 24.63
CA THR A 388 18.90 5.20 25.09
C THR A 388 18.81 3.82 24.47
N ALA A 389 18.37 2.83 25.24
CA ALA A 389 18.09 1.48 24.76
C ALA A 389 16.73 0.98 25.31
N ILE A 390 15.91 0.41 24.43
CA ILE A 390 14.56 -0.06 24.71
C ILE A 390 14.39 -1.53 24.29
N ALA A 391 13.38 -2.22 24.82
CA ALA A 391 13.08 -3.60 24.44
C ALA A 391 12.84 -3.76 22.93
N HIS A 392 13.24 -4.90 22.37
CA HIS A 392 12.74 -5.35 21.06
C HIS A 392 11.23 -5.64 21.15
N ALA A 393 10.50 -5.55 20.03
CA ALA A 393 9.06 -5.83 20.00
C ALA A 393 8.68 -7.28 20.42
N GLN A 394 9.65 -8.20 20.35
CA GLN A 394 9.54 -9.60 20.77
C GLN A 394 10.51 -9.96 21.92
N GLY A 395 11.14 -8.97 22.56
CA GLY A 395 12.19 -9.16 23.56
C GLY A 395 11.89 -8.54 24.92
N VAL A 396 12.86 -8.61 25.83
CA VAL A 396 12.82 -7.94 27.14
C VAL A 396 13.62 -6.63 27.11
N PRO A 397 13.44 -5.72 28.09
CA PRO A 397 14.21 -4.47 28.14
C PRO A 397 15.72 -4.65 28.23
N ALA A 398 16.47 -3.64 27.78
CA ALA A 398 17.92 -3.59 27.94
C ALA A 398 18.31 -3.52 29.43
N ALA A 399 19.25 -4.36 29.85
CA ALA A 399 19.81 -4.34 31.20
C ALA A 399 21.29 -3.92 31.24
N SER A 400 22.05 -4.08 30.15
CA SER A 400 23.43 -3.58 30.07
C SER A 400 23.71 -2.80 28.79
N LEU A 401 24.68 -1.90 28.87
CA LEU A 401 25.18 -1.08 27.76
C LEU A 401 26.70 -0.91 27.86
N ASP A 402 27.43 -1.42 26.87
CA ASP A 402 28.88 -1.22 26.72
C ASP A 402 29.18 -0.06 25.76
N TYR A 403 30.35 0.58 25.94
CA TYR A 403 30.90 1.61 25.08
C TYR A 403 32.30 1.22 24.57
N TYR A 404 32.48 1.34 23.26
CA TYR A 404 33.72 1.11 22.52
C TYR A 404 34.05 2.34 21.66
N LEU A 405 35.34 2.57 21.42
CA LEU A 405 35.86 3.63 20.55
C LEU A 405 36.84 3.00 19.55
N ASP A 406 36.62 3.22 18.26
CA ASP A 406 37.38 2.63 17.13
C ASP A 406 37.49 1.10 17.23
N GLY A 407 36.40 0.47 17.69
CA GLY A 407 36.31 -0.95 17.95
C GLY A 407 36.86 -1.41 19.31
N ARG A 408 37.63 -0.59 20.04
CA ARG A 408 38.25 -0.95 21.33
C ARG A 408 37.35 -0.62 22.51
N PHE A 409 37.17 -1.59 23.40
CA PHE A 409 36.36 -1.42 24.62
C PHE A 409 36.89 -0.30 25.51
N GLN A 410 36.00 0.57 25.97
CA GLN A 410 36.33 1.68 26.87
C GLN A 410 35.80 1.40 28.27
N THR A 411 34.50 1.12 28.39
CA THR A 411 33.85 0.76 29.66
C THR A 411 32.48 0.15 29.41
N ASN A 412 31.97 -0.59 30.40
CA ASN A 412 30.53 -0.73 30.57
C ASN A 412 29.97 0.61 31.10
N LEU A 413 28.89 1.12 30.50
CA LEU A 413 28.23 2.36 30.94
C LEU A 413 27.17 2.10 31.99
N VAL A 414 26.40 1.02 31.83
CA VAL A 414 25.41 0.54 32.80
C VAL A 414 25.37 -0.98 32.74
N THR A 415 25.26 -1.61 33.90
CA THR A 415 24.73 -2.96 34.08
C THR A 415 23.71 -2.91 35.21
N LEU A 416 22.49 -3.33 34.94
CA LEU A 416 21.43 -3.50 35.92
C LEU A 416 21.46 -4.94 36.45
N GLU A 417 21.22 -5.07 37.74
CA GLU A 417 21.04 -6.35 38.46
C GLU A 417 19.67 -6.35 39.17
N PRO A 418 19.21 -7.50 39.69
CA PRO A 418 18.08 -7.55 40.61
C PRO A 418 18.30 -6.62 41.81
N ALA A 419 17.44 -5.62 41.99
CA ALA A 419 17.63 -4.63 43.04
C ALA A 419 17.23 -5.22 44.42
N PRO A 420 18.10 -5.17 45.44
CA PRO A 420 17.82 -5.72 46.78
C PRO A 420 16.49 -5.19 47.35
N GLY A 421 15.60 -6.09 47.75
CA GLY A 421 14.22 -5.77 48.14
C GLY A 421 13.19 -5.81 47.00
N ASN A 422 13.56 -6.28 45.81
CA ASN A 422 12.62 -6.78 44.79
C ASN A 422 12.14 -8.17 45.22
N ARG A 423 10.90 -8.53 44.90
CA ARG A 423 10.28 -9.78 45.34
C ARG A 423 9.70 -10.52 44.14
N LEU A 424 10.19 -11.74 43.90
CA LEU A 424 9.68 -12.66 42.88
C LEU A 424 8.65 -13.57 43.53
N SER A 425 7.55 -13.86 42.82
CA SER A 425 6.45 -14.68 43.34
C SER A 425 5.96 -15.64 42.26
N VAL A 426 5.66 -16.89 42.65
CA VAL A 426 4.99 -17.88 41.82
C VAL A 426 3.77 -18.44 42.55
N THR A 427 2.67 -18.60 41.84
CA THR A 427 1.44 -19.21 42.33
C THR A 427 1.13 -20.45 41.50
N VAL A 428 0.94 -21.58 42.16
CA VAL A 428 0.54 -22.86 41.55
C VAL A 428 -0.72 -23.34 42.27
N GLY A 429 -1.82 -23.52 41.54
CA GLY A 429 -3.14 -23.70 42.15
C GLY A 429 -3.48 -22.54 43.10
N ASP A 430 -3.81 -22.86 44.36
CA ASP A 430 -4.06 -21.86 45.42
C ASP A 430 -2.79 -21.47 46.22
N TRP A 431 -1.65 -22.15 46.00
CA TRP A 431 -0.42 -21.98 46.78
C TRP A 431 0.48 -20.91 46.17
N THR A 432 0.93 -19.92 46.96
CA THR A 432 1.80 -18.82 46.51
C THR A 432 3.11 -18.78 47.28
N HIS A 433 4.22 -18.94 46.55
CA HIS A 433 5.59 -18.95 47.06
C HIS A 433 6.33 -17.71 46.55
N SER A 434 7.34 -17.26 47.28
CA SER A 434 8.05 -16.03 46.93
C SER A 434 9.43 -15.95 47.57
N ALA A 435 10.35 -15.26 46.90
CA ALA A 435 11.65 -14.89 47.42
C ALA A 435 11.89 -13.39 47.23
N THR A 436 12.57 -12.77 48.19
CA THR A 436 12.97 -11.36 48.13
C THR A 436 14.47 -11.28 47.91
N VAL A 437 14.88 -10.60 46.85
CA VAL A 437 16.26 -10.36 46.43
C VAL A 437 17.05 -9.74 47.57
N THR A 438 18.18 -10.35 47.90
CA THR A 438 19.10 -9.91 48.95
C THR A 438 20.21 -9.01 48.37
N LEU A 439 21.32 -8.81 49.09
CA LEU A 439 22.40 -7.94 48.62
C LEU A 439 23.38 -8.74 47.75
N THR A 440 23.57 -8.28 46.51
CA THR A 440 24.48 -8.83 45.47
C THR A 440 24.05 -10.15 44.80
N ASP A 441 22.78 -10.55 44.90
CA ASP A 441 22.20 -11.66 44.14
C ASP A 441 22.13 -11.33 42.64
N THR A 442 22.56 -12.26 41.77
CA THR A 442 22.32 -12.18 40.32
C THR A 442 20.89 -12.62 39.97
N LEU A 443 20.47 -12.47 38.70
CA LEU A 443 19.18 -12.99 38.24
C LEU A 443 19.01 -14.50 38.50
N PHE A 444 20.08 -15.30 38.39
CA PHE A 444 20.04 -16.73 38.69
C PHE A 444 19.85 -16.98 40.19
N ASP A 445 20.57 -16.27 41.06
CA ASP A 445 20.46 -16.44 42.52
C ASP A 445 19.05 -16.07 43.01
N ALA A 446 18.46 -15.02 42.43
CA ALA A 446 17.08 -14.61 42.71
C ALA A 446 16.02 -15.66 42.29
N VAL A 447 16.24 -16.36 41.17
CA VAL A 447 15.36 -17.47 40.72
C VAL A 447 15.63 -18.75 41.51
N ALA A 448 16.87 -19.01 41.93
CA ALA A 448 17.24 -20.11 42.81
C ALA A 448 16.60 -19.97 44.20
N ALA A 449 16.65 -18.77 44.80
CA ALA A 449 15.96 -18.48 46.05
C ALA A 449 14.43 -18.68 45.95
N LEU A 450 13.83 -18.38 44.79
CA LEU A 450 12.41 -18.67 44.54
C LEU A 450 12.14 -20.18 44.41
N ALA A 451 13.04 -20.93 43.77
CA ALA A 451 12.93 -22.38 43.69
C ALA A 451 13.02 -23.04 45.07
N ASP A 452 13.95 -22.60 45.92
CA ASP A 452 14.05 -23.06 47.31
C ASP A 452 12.81 -22.71 48.15
N ALA A 453 12.22 -21.53 47.95
CA ALA A 453 10.98 -21.12 48.60
C ALA A 453 9.73 -21.93 48.18
N VAL A 454 9.76 -22.56 47.00
CA VAL A 454 8.77 -23.57 46.58
C VAL A 454 9.10 -24.93 47.19
N ASN A 455 10.34 -25.40 47.02
CA ASN A 455 10.80 -26.72 47.49
C ASN A 455 10.72 -26.91 49.03
N ALA A 456 10.67 -25.81 49.79
CA ALA A 456 10.49 -25.83 51.24
C ALA A 456 9.08 -26.23 51.71
N ASP A 457 8.04 -26.11 50.87
CA ASP A 457 6.66 -26.46 51.26
C ASP A 457 6.31 -27.90 50.91
N SER A 458 6.46 -28.79 51.89
CA SER A 458 6.10 -30.20 51.80
C SER A 458 4.61 -30.50 51.65
N SER A 459 3.73 -29.48 51.68
CA SER A 459 2.30 -29.62 51.35
C SER A 459 2.01 -29.42 49.86
N LEU A 460 2.91 -28.77 49.12
CA LEU A 460 2.82 -28.60 47.68
C LEU A 460 3.52 -29.75 46.96
N ALA A 461 2.78 -30.47 46.12
CA ALA A 461 3.29 -31.58 45.31
C ALA A 461 4.04 -31.09 44.05
N VAL A 462 4.93 -30.12 44.20
CA VAL A 462 5.69 -29.52 43.08
C VAL A 462 7.15 -29.36 43.48
N ARG A 463 8.06 -29.85 42.65
CA ARG A 463 9.49 -29.50 42.69
C ARG A 463 9.73 -28.28 41.80
N ALA A 464 10.47 -27.30 42.30
CA ALA A 464 11.02 -26.22 41.50
C ALA A 464 12.52 -26.41 41.23
N THR A 465 12.99 -25.98 40.07
CA THR A 465 14.42 -25.94 39.71
C THR A 465 14.75 -24.66 38.96
N ALA A 466 15.76 -23.92 39.40
CA ALA A 466 16.27 -22.75 38.67
C ALA A 466 17.22 -23.19 37.55
N CYS A 467 16.92 -22.77 36.32
CA CYS A 467 17.69 -23.00 35.10
C CYS A 467 18.06 -21.62 34.52
N SER A 468 19.10 -21.00 35.09
CA SER A 468 19.41 -19.58 34.88
C SER A 468 18.22 -18.66 35.22
N ASP A 469 17.66 -17.92 34.26
CA ASP A 469 16.49 -17.05 34.44
C ASP A 469 15.14 -17.79 34.43
N ARG A 470 15.14 -19.10 34.14
CA ARG A 470 13.94 -19.94 34.07
C ARG A 470 13.69 -20.67 35.39
N LEU A 471 12.50 -20.52 35.95
CA LEU A 471 11.96 -21.40 36.97
C LEU A 471 11.23 -22.57 36.27
N GLU A 472 11.78 -23.77 36.37
CA GLU A 472 11.08 -25.01 35.97
C GLU A 472 10.29 -25.56 37.16
N LEU A 473 9.06 -26.00 36.90
CA LEU A 473 8.15 -26.62 37.87
C LEU A 473 7.78 -28.03 37.39
N VAL A 474 7.78 -29.00 38.31
CA VAL A 474 7.48 -30.42 38.05
C VAL A 474 6.54 -30.94 39.12
N TYR A 475 5.40 -31.53 38.74
CA TYR A 475 4.49 -32.18 39.69
C TYR A 475 5.10 -33.49 40.22
N THR A 476 5.02 -33.72 41.54
CA THR A 476 5.74 -34.82 42.23
C THR A 476 4.82 -35.80 42.97
N ASN A 477 3.50 -35.68 42.83
CA ASN A 477 2.54 -36.61 43.41
C ASN A 477 2.04 -37.61 42.37
N TYR A 478 2.81 -38.67 42.19
CA TYR A 478 2.61 -39.76 41.22
C TYR A 478 1.28 -40.54 41.38
N ASP A 479 0.53 -40.33 42.47
CA ASP A 479 -0.75 -40.98 42.75
C ASP A 479 -1.98 -40.09 42.42
N ARG A 480 -1.79 -38.91 41.81
CA ARG A 480 -2.90 -38.06 41.34
C ARG A 480 -2.60 -37.40 40.00
N ASP A 481 -3.66 -37.21 39.24
CA ASP A 481 -3.71 -36.26 38.14
C ASP A 481 -3.39 -34.84 38.67
N GLY A 482 -2.41 -34.20 38.02
CA GLY A 482 -2.03 -32.81 38.25
C GLY A 482 -2.02 -31.98 36.97
N ASP A 483 -2.58 -32.51 35.88
CA ASP A 483 -2.61 -31.83 34.59
C ASP A 483 -3.50 -30.58 34.66
N HIS A 484 -3.06 -29.54 33.95
CA HIS A 484 -3.71 -28.24 33.87
C HIS A 484 -3.91 -27.51 35.22
N LEU A 485 -3.18 -27.87 36.28
CA LEU A 485 -3.10 -27.06 37.50
C LEU A 485 -2.67 -25.63 37.14
N PRO A 486 -3.43 -24.57 37.49
CA PRO A 486 -3.09 -23.20 37.11
C PRO A 486 -1.72 -22.75 37.63
N VAL A 487 -0.98 -21.99 36.82
CA VAL A 487 0.32 -21.42 37.14
C VAL A 487 0.31 -19.93 36.79
N SER A 488 0.89 -19.10 37.64
CA SER A 488 1.18 -17.70 37.34
C SER A 488 2.39 -17.19 38.12
N ALA A 489 2.98 -16.08 37.67
CA ALA A 489 4.08 -15.42 38.38
C ALA A 489 3.88 -13.90 38.41
N SER A 490 4.51 -13.26 39.39
CA SER A 490 4.55 -11.80 39.51
C SER A 490 5.84 -11.34 40.17
N VAL A 491 6.17 -10.07 39.97
CA VAL A 491 7.28 -9.38 40.63
C VAL A 491 6.77 -8.10 41.28
N SER A 492 7.31 -7.73 42.43
CA SER A 492 6.94 -6.50 43.14
C SER A 492 8.13 -5.83 43.82
N GLN A 493 7.99 -4.53 44.05
CA GLN A 493 8.91 -3.72 44.84
C GLN A 493 8.43 -3.77 46.30
N GLU A 494 9.14 -4.53 47.15
CA GLU A 494 8.78 -4.70 48.57
C GLU A 494 9.49 -3.67 49.45
N SER A 495 10.82 -3.71 49.47
CA SER A 495 11.68 -2.78 50.22
C SER A 495 12.72 -2.06 49.34
N ALA A 496 12.84 -2.44 48.07
CA ALA A 496 13.73 -1.79 47.11
C ALA A 496 13.32 -0.34 46.81
N THR A 497 14.28 0.44 46.35
CA THR A 497 14.08 1.80 45.81
C THR A 497 13.51 1.81 44.39
N ALA A 498 13.68 0.72 43.64
CA ALA A 498 13.27 0.57 42.25
C ALA A 498 12.87 -0.88 41.95
N LEU A 499 11.81 -1.09 41.15
CA LEU A 499 11.52 -2.38 40.53
C LEU A 499 12.47 -2.56 39.33
N THR A 500 13.42 -3.49 39.43
CA THR A 500 14.35 -3.85 38.33
C THR A 500 14.13 -5.26 37.80
N LEU A 501 13.10 -5.96 38.25
CA LEU A 501 12.70 -7.27 37.73
C LEU A 501 11.41 -7.22 36.91
N GLY A 502 11.26 -8.20 36.03
CA GLY A 502 10.07 -8.50 35.23
C GLY A 502 9.83 -10.01 35.10
N VAL A 503 8.59 -10.37 34.73
CA VAL A 503 8.23 -11.73 34.29
C VAL A 503 8.22 -11.71 32.76
N GLY A 504 8.85 -12.70 32.13
CA GLY A 504 8.87 -12.91 30.67
C GLY A 504 7.75 -13.85 30.21
N LEU A 505 8.08 -14.76 29.28
CA LEU A 505 7.18 -15.86 28.93
C LEU A 505 6.94 -16.77 30.14
N ALA A 506 5.70 -17.16 30.37
CA ALA A 506 5.31 -18.02 31.49
C ALA A 506 4.19 -18.98 31.07
N ALA A 507 4.28 -20.23 31.52
CA ALA A 507 3.16 -21.16 31.46
C ALA A 507 1.97 -20.65 32.29
N ASN A 508 0.76 -20.89 31.80
CA ASN A 508 -0.50 -20.59 32.51
C ASN A 508 -1.01 -21.78 33.35
N SER A 509 -0.40 -22.95 33.18
CA SER A 509 -0.74 -24.19 33.88
C SER A 509 0.40 -25.21 33.79
N LEU A 510 0.41 -26.19 34.68
CA LEU A 510 1.20 -27.41 34.51
C LEU A 510 0.59 -28.20 33.33
N ILE A 511 1.42 -28.71 32.43
CA ILE A 511 0.98 -29.50 31.27
C ILE A 511 1.71 -30.85 31.21
N PRO A 512 1.04 -31.92 30.72
CA PRO A 512 1.60 -33.27 30.68
C PRO A 512 2.93 -33.36 29.91
N SER A 513 3.97 -33.89 30.57
CA SER A 513 5.29 -34.21 30.00
C SER A 513 5.60 -35.69 30.15
N ILE A 514 6.04 -36.36 29.08
CA ILE A 514 6.91 -37.53 29.26
C ILE A 514 8.12 -37.03 30.06
N TYR A 515 8.40 -37.66 31.19
CA TYR A 515 9.46 -37.24 32.10
C TYR A 515 10.14 -38.48 32.69
N PRO A 516 11.24 -38.95 32.10
CA PRO A 516 11.87 -40.22 32.44
C PRO A 516 12.43 -40.14 33.86
N ALA A 517 11.66 -40.64 34.82
CA ALA A 517 11.97 -40.55 36.25
C ALA A 517 11.71 -41.86 37.00
N ARG A 518 11.13 -42.87 36.34
CA ARG A 518 10.52 -44.07 36.94
C ARG A 518 10.92 -45.32 36.14
N GLU A 519 10.96 -46.47 36.82
CA GLU A 519 10.82 -47.81 36.22
C GLU A 519 10.06 -48.73 37.18
N TYR A 520 9.29 -49.67 36.65
CA TYR A 520 8.40 -50.54 37.42
C TYR A 520 9.07 -51.87 37.82
N VAL A 521 8.73 -52.37 39.02
CA VAL A 521 9.21 -53.67 39.53
C VAL A 521 8.02 -54.45 40.08
N GLU A 522 7.58 -55.47 39.35
CA GLU A 522 6.45 -56.33 39.73
C GLU A 522 6.91 -57.70 40.22
N LEU A 523 6.23 -58.24 41.24
CA LEU A 523 6.52 -59.53 41.84
C LEU A 523 5.25 -60.35 42.06
N ALA A 524 5.34 -61.65 41.73
CA ALA A 524 4.26 -62.62 41.83
C ALA A 524 4.74 -63.96 42.44
N THR A 525 3.79 -64.70 43.00
CA THR A 525 3.97 -66.05 43.55
C THR A 525 2.78 -66.91 43.12
N TYR A 526 3.02 -68.07 42.50
CA TYR A 526 1.94 -68.94 41.99
C TYR A 526 1.10 -69.62 43.08
N THR A 527 1.51 -69.57 44.35
CA THR A 527 0.80 -70.24 45.45
C THR A 527 0.50 -69.30 46.61
N THR A 528 -0.50 -69.64 47.40
CA THR A 528 -0.80 -68.99 48.70
C THR A 528 0.27 -69.23 49.77
N ASN A 529 1.35 -69.93 49.44
CA ASN A 529 2.35 -70.41 50.39
C ASN A 529 3.65 -69.58 50.39
N GLY A 530 3.73 -68.52 49.57
CA GLY A 530 4.87 -67.60 49.49
C GLY A 530 6.07 -68.13 48.69
N ALA A 531 7.21 -67.43 48.80
CA ALA A 531 8.48 -67.80 48.19
C ALA A 531 9.18 -68.99 48.89
N ASN A 532 10.08 -69.66 48.20
CA ASN A 532 10.94 -70.69 48.79
C ASN A 532 12.15 -70.09 49.50
N ALA A 533 12.64 -70.77 50.55
CA ALA A 533 13.91 -70.41 51.17
C ALA A 533 15.07 -70.55 50.17
N GLY A 534 15.70 -69.42 49.84
CA GLY A 534 16.78 -69.37 48.85
C GLY A 534 16.38 -68.81 47.48
N ASP A 535 15.09 -68.57 47.22
CA ASP A 535 14.69 -67.73 46.08
C ASP A 535 15.32 -66.33 46.28
N ALA A 536 15.82 -65.71 45.21
CA ALA A 536 16.57 -64.45 45.31
C ALA A 536 16.11 -63.41 44.27
N ILE A 537 15.93 -62.18 44.73
CA ILE A 537 15.76 -60.98 43.91
C ILE A 537 17.10 -60.27 43.83
N THR A 538 17.53 -59.91 42.61
CA THR A 538 18.72 -59.10 42.38
C THR A 538 18.37 -57.86 41.55
N SER A 539 18.84 -56.70 42.00
CA SER A 539 18.76 -55.43 41.27
C SER A 539 20.16 -54.84 41.11
N ILE A 540 20.54 -54.45 39.90
CA ILE A 540 21.73 -53.66 39.63
C ILE A 540 21.30 -52.27 39.15
N ILE A 541 21.67 -51.25 39.92
CA ILE A 541 21.39 -49.85 39.63
C ILE A 541 22.72 -49.21 39.25
N THR A 542 22.96 -49.00 37.96
CA THR A 542 24.14 -48.30 37.46
C THR A 542 23.84 -46.82 37.33
N LEU A 543 24.50 -46.02 38.14
CA LEU A 543 24.36 -44.58 38.16
C LEU A 543 25.04 -43.91 36.96
N THR A 544 24.66 -42.65 36.77
CA THR A 544 25.02 -41.76 35.66
C THR A 544 26.53 -41.54 35.47
N ASN A 545 27.29 -41.73 36.56
CA ASN A 545 28.75 -41.66 36.63
C ASN A 545 29.42 -43.05 36.53
N GLY A 546 28.70 -44.08 36.08
CA GLY A 546 29.17 -45.45 35.94
C GLY A 546 29.21 -46.27 37.24
N VAL A 547 28.82 -45.71 38.38
CA VAL A 547 28.83 -46.42 39.67
C VAL A 547 27.68 -47.43 39.73
N ALA A 548 27.98 -48.72 39.62
CA ALA A 548 27.02 -49.81 39.74
C ALA A 548 26.82 -50.26 41.20
N VAL A 549 25.58 -50.23 41.68
CA VAL A 549 25.16 -50.75 42.99
C VAL A 549 24.35 -52.03 42.78
N THR A 550 24.79 -53.14 43.38
CA THR A 550 24.08 -54.42 43.34
C THR A 550 23.40 -54.70 44.67
N ASN A 551 22.08 -54.88 44.65
CA ASN A 551 21.25 -55.25 45.79
C ASN A 551 20.76 -56.69 45.60
N ILE A 552 20.89 -57.54 46.62
CA ILE A 552 20.42 -58.93 46.58
C ILE A 552 19.57 -59.21 47.83
N ILE A 553 18.30 -59.58 47.62
CA ILE A 553 17.35 -59.98 48.68
C ILE A 553 17.06 -61.47 48.52
N ILE A 554 17.49 -62.26 49.49
CA ILE A 554 17.18 -63.70 49.57
C ILE A 554 15.94 -63.90 50.44
N ALA A 555 15.00 -64.72 49.96
CA ALA A 555 13.74 -65.04 50.61
C ALA A 555 13.88 -66.08 51.72
N ALA A 556 13.08 -65.91 52.78
CA ALA A 556 12.78 -66.95 53.77
C ALA A 556 11.61 -67.82 53.29
N GLN A 557 11.48 -69.03 53.86
CA GLN A 557 10.39 -69.94 53.48
C GLN A 557 9.02 -69.32 53.81
N GLY A 558 8.18 -69.17 52.79
CA GLY A 558 6.84 -68.62 52.90
C GLY A 558 6.76 -67.10 53.03
N GLU A 559 7.84 -66.40 52.71
CA GLU A 559 7.83 -64.93 52.65
C GLU A 559 7.01 -64.45 51.45
N THR A 560 6.21 -63.40 51.64
CA THR A 560 5.33 -62.87 50.59
C THR A 560 6.06 -61.89 49.67
N ALA A 561 5.58 -61.74 48.43
CA ALA A 561 6.06 -60.74 47.48
C ALA A 561 6.10 -59.31 48.06
N ALA A 562 5.12 -58.95 48.90
CA ALA A 562 5.09 -57.68 49.62
C ALA A 562 6.27 -57.50 50.59
N GLN A 563 6.55 -58.50 51.43
CA GLN A 563 7.65 -58.45 52.39
C GLN A 563 9.03 -58.41 51.69
N LEU A 564 9.16 -59.12 50.57
CA LEU A 564 10.36 -59.09 49.73
C LEU A 564 10.57 -57.71 49.09
N LEU A 565 9.50 -57.06 48.62
CA LEU A 565 9.59 -55.69 48.10
C LEU A 565 9.83 -54.64 49.19
N ASP A 566 9.26 -54.77 50.39
CA ASP A 566 9.57 -53.88 51.50
C ASP A 566 11.06 -54.01 51.91
N ARG A 567 11.62 -55.23 51.90
CA ARG A 567 13.07 -55.44 52.12
C ARG A 567 13.95 -54.91 50.99
N LEU A 568 13.52 -55.00 49.73
CA LEU A 568 14.22 -54.39 48.58
C LEU A 568 14.19 -52.86 48.67
N LYS A 569 13.03 -52.29 49.04
CA LYS A 569 12.84 -50.86 49.30
C LYS A 569 13.83 -50.37 50.35
N ASP A 570 13.91 -51.05 51.49
CA ASP A 570 14.82 -50.67 52.58
C ASP A 570 16.29 -50.75 52.15
N ALA A 571 16.70 -51.81 51.44
CA ALA A 571 18.07 -51.96 50.96
C ALA A 571 18.49 -50.85 49.99
N ILE A 572 17.64 -50.53 49.00
CA ILE A 572 17.90 -49.47 48.03
C ILE A 572 17.93 -48.09 48.71
N ASN A 573 16.96 -47.80 49.58
CA ASN A 573 16.83 -46.50 50.24
C ASN A 573 17.86 -46.25 51.34
N ALA A 574 18.47 -47.28 51.92
CA ALA A 574 19.56 -47.14 52.88
C ALA A 574 20.96 -47.05 52.23
N HIS A 575 21.10 -47.38 50.94
CA HIS A 575 22.41 -47.51 50.31
C HIS A 575 23.08 -46.13 50.07
N PRO A 576 24.26 -45.81 50.64
CA PRO A 576 24.83 -44.45 50.60
C PRO A 576 25.13 -43.90 49.20
N ALA A 577 25.42 -44.76 48.22
CA ALA A 577 25.61 -44.32 46.84
C ALA A 577 24.29 -44.00 46.11
N LEU A 578 23.14 -44.48 46.63
CA LEU A 578 21.81 -44.26 46.03
C LEU A 578 21.01 -43.17 46.75
N THR A 579 21.44 -42.69 47.92
CA THR A 579 20.74 -41.65 48.69
C THR A 579 21.07 -40.20 48.30
N ASN A 580 22.12 -39.99 47.51
CA ASN A 580 22.47 -38.66 46.98
C ASN A 580 21.54 -38.23 45.82
N ALA A 581 21.65 -36.97 45.38
CA ALA A 581 20.80 -36.40 44.33
C ALA A 581 20.89 -37.13 42.97
N ASN A 582 22.00 -37.82 42.69
CA ASN A 582 22.23 -38.60 41.47
C ASN A 582 21.79 -40.08 41.60
N GLY A 583 21.21 -40.45 42.75
CA GLY A 583 20.75 -41.80 43.07
C GLY A 583 19.25 -42.01 42.87
N VAL A 584 18.71 -43.05 43.52
CA VAL A 584 17.29 -43.46 43.39
C VAL A 584 16.60 -43.62 44.74
N VAL A 585 15.29 -43.42 44.74
CA VAL A 585 14.39 -43.77 45.83
C VAL A 585 13.46 -44.89 45.35
N TYR A 586 13.31 -45.95 46.15
CA TYR A 586 12.37 -47.02 45.87
C TYR A 586 11.07 -46.78 46.65
N ASP A 587 9.91 -47.01 46.03
CA ASP A 587 8.65 -47.13 46.76
C ASP A 587 7.78 -48.32 46.33
N ARG A 588 6.87 -48.75 47.23
CA ARG A 588 5.91 -49.81 46.97
C ARG A 588 4.52 -49.22 46.73
N LEU A 589 3.95 -49.55 45.58
CA LEU A 589 2.68 -49.02 45.10
C LEU A 589 1.50 -49.77 45.75
N ALA A 590 0.30 -49.19 45.68
CA ALA A 590 -0.86 -49.65 46.43
C ALA A 590 -2.09 -49.95 45.56
N SER A 591 -2.10 -51.11 44.86
CA SER A 591 -3.21 -52.11 44.91
C SER A 591 -3.21 -53.14 43.76
N SER A 592 -3.47 -54.40 44.12
CA SER A 592 -4.17 -55.48 43.38
C SER A 592 -3.83 -55.79 41.89
N PRO A 593 -3.63 -57.07 41.48
CA PRO A 593 -3.50 -58.30 42.27
C PRO A 593 -2.04 -58.79 42.45
N SER A 594 -1.11 -58.24 41.67
CA SER A 594 0.34 -58.36 41.83
C SER A 594 0.83 -57.49 42.99
N THR A 595 2.08 -57.70 43.43
CA THR A 595 2.76 -56.75 44.32
C THR A 595 3.78 -55.95 43.49
N SER A 596 3.54 -54.66 43.31
CA SER A 596 4.38 -53.79 42.48
C SER A 596 5.03 -52.69 43.31
N GLY A 597 6.26 -52.33 42.95
CA GLY A 597 6.95 -51.12 43.37
C GLY A 597 7.52 -50.38 42.17
N ALA A 598 8.19 -49.26 42.44
CA ALA A 598 8.85 -48.46 41.43
C ALA A 598 10.18 -47.89 41.94
N VAL A 599 11.16 -47.84 41.04
CA VAL A 599 12.43 -47.13 41.23
C VAL A 599 12.27 -45.74 40.65
N PHE A 600 12.45 -44.70 41.46
CA PHE A 600 12.40 -43.30 41.02
C PHE A 600 13.78 -42.64 41.11
N ALA A 601 14.14 -41.77 40.16
CA ALA A 601 15.32 -40.91 40.29
C ALA A 601 15.13 -39.89 41.43
N ARG A 602 16.18 -39.61 42.24
CA ARG A 602 16.09 -38.67 43.38
C ARG A 602 16.09 -37.20 42.97
N SER A 603 16.85 -36.86 41.94
CA SER A 603 16.68 -35.62 41.20
C SER A 603 16.13 -35.95 39.82
N PRO A 604 14.81 -36.10 39.66
CA PRO A 604 14.19 -36.15 38.35
C PRO A 604 14.25 -34.74 37.76
N GLY A 605 15.29 -34.46 36.98
CA GLY A 605 15.41 -33.29 36.12
C GLY A 605 14.86 -33.61 34.72
N PRO A 606 15.00 -32.70 33.74
CA PRO A 606 14.67 -32.95 32.32
C PRO A 606 15.54 -34.04 31.66
N GLU A 607 16.40 -34.67 32.45
CA GLU A 607 17.01 -35.96 32.18
C GLU A 607 16.85 -36.81 33.45
N GLY A 608 16.15 -37.93 33.38
CA GLY A 608 16.50 -39.11 34.18
C GLY A 608 17.83 -39.66 33.68
N ARG A 609 18.92 -38.89 33.86
CA ARG A 609 20.27 -39.19 33.36
C ARG A 609 20.54 -40.68 33.52
N LEU A 610 20.72 -41.37 32.40
CA LEU A 610 20.75 -42.83 32.24
C LEU A 610 21.13 -43.67 33.49
N ILE A 611 20.19 -43.80 34.44
CA ILE A 611 20.28 -44.78 35.52
C ILE A 611 19.80 -46.09 34.91
N HIS A 612 20.72 -47.03 34.69
CA HIS A 612 20.41 -48.32 34.12
C HIS A 612 20.02 -49.29 35.23
N LEU A 613 18.76 -49.76 35.18
CA LEU A 613 18.17 -50.73 36.09
C LEU A 613 18.18 -52.12 35.44
N GLY A 614 19.06 -52.97 35.93
CA GLY A 614 18.98 -54.41 35.76
C GLY A 614 18.17 -55.05 36.88
N TYR A 615 17.23 -55.94 36.53
CA TYR A 615 16.41 -56.66 37.50
C TYR A 615 16.21 -58.13 37.10
N TRP A 616 16.57 -59.05 37.99
CA TRP A 616 16.47 -60.50 37.76
C TRP A 616 16.12 -61.26 39.03
N ILE A 617 15.28 -62.28 38.87
CA ILE A 617 14.88 -63.21 39.92
C ILE A 617 15.51 -64.58 39.66
N SER A 618 15.98 -65.24 40.71
CA SER A 618 16.50 -66.60 40.67
C SER A 618 15.69 -67.47 41.65
N ALA A 619 14.81 -68.31 41.10
CA ALA A 619 13.99 -69.25 41.87
C ALA A 619 14.68 -70.62 42.02
N VAL A 620 14.46 -71.30 43.14
CA VAL A 620 15.07 -72.60 43.46
C VAL A 620 14.29 -73.77 42.84
N ASP A 621 12.98 -73.63 42.69
CA ASP A 621 12.12 -74.57 41.95
C ASP A 621 10.94 -73.86 41.24
N THR A 622 10.09 -74.62 40.55
CA THR A 622 8.98 -74.08 39.74
C THR A 622 7.74 -73.64 40.53
N ASN A 623 7.76 -73.66 41.87
CA ASN A 623 6.60 -73.41 42.72
C ASN A 623 6.76 -72.18 43.66
N GLY A 624 7.94 -71.55 43.67
CA GLY A 624 8.28 -70.39 44.52
C GLY A 624 7.94 -69.03 43.91
N LEU A 625 8.90 -68.09 43.97
CA LEU A 625 8.85 -66.84 43.18
C LEU A 625 8.78 -67.16 41.68
N VAL A 626 7.90 -66.48 40.94
CA VAL A 626 7.88 -66.56 39.47
C VAL A 626 7.81 -65.17 38.85
N THR A 627 8.54 -65.02 37.75
CA THR A 627 8.78 -63.78 37.00
C THR A 627 8.12 -63.91 35.64
N ASP A 628 7.23 -62.99 35.29
CA ASP A 628 6.88 -62.75 33.88
C ASP A 628 7.95 -61.88 33.18
N TYR A 629 8.71 -61.06 33.93
CA TYR A 629 9.74 -60.15 33.40
C TYR A 629 11.00 -60.11 34.26
N SER A 630 12.14 -60.43 33.65
CA SER A 630 13.47 -59.98 34.09
C SER A 630 14.01 -59.06 32.99
N PHE A 631 14.54 -57.90 33.36
CA PHE A 631 14.82 -56.81 32.41
C PHE A 631 16.15 -56.11 32.68
N SER A 632 16.57 -55.29 31.71
CA SER A 632 17.83 -54.53 31.73
C SER A 632 17.64 -53.29 30.87
N ASP A 633 17.16 -52.21 31.46
CA ASP A 633 16.80 -50.99 30.75
C ASP A 633 17.26 -49.74 31.52
N TYR A 634 16.98 -48.56 31.00
CA TYR A 634 17.15 -47.28 31.69
C TYR A 634 15.84 -46.84 32.36
N LEU A 635 15.89 -45.96 33.35
CA LEU A 635 14.68 -45.26 33.84
C LEU A 635 14.13 -44.37 32.71
N ASN A 636 13.25 -44.92 31.87
CA ASN A 636 12.84 -44.33 30.59
C ASN A 636 11.49 -44.89 30.13
N ASP A 637 10.39 -44.42 30.73
CA ASP A 637 9.03 -44.91 30.46
C ASP A 637 8.50 -44.46 29.08
N ASN A 638 9.00 -45.09 28.03
CA ASN A 638 8.41 -45.08 26.69
C ASN A 638 7.33 -46.17 26.54
N ALA A 639 6.74 -46.67 27.65
CA ALA A 639 5.88 -47.84 27.66
C ALA A 639 4.40 -47.54 27.93
N ARG A 640 4.04 -46.47 28.67
CA ARG A 640 2.64 -46.18 29.03
C ARG A 640 2.26 -44.70 29.01
N GLU A 641 1.11 -44.40 28.39
CA GLU A 641 0.46 -43.08 28.43
C GLU A 641 -0.06 -42.67 29.84
N SER A 642 0.12 -43.52 30.87
CA SER A 642 -0.32 -43.29 32.25
C SER A 642 0.70 -42.60 33.14
N ASP A 643 1.97 -42.53 32.71
CA ASP A 643 3.11 -42.20 33.57
C ASP A 643 3.76 -40.86 33.21
N ILE A 644 2.88 -39.91 32.91
CA ILE A 644 3.17 -38.56 32.41
C ILE A 644 3.19 -37.59 33.62
N LEU A 645 4.20 -36.72 33.73
CA LEU A 645 4.28 -35.73 34.81
C LEU A 645 3.91 -34.31 34.32
N PRO A 646 2.93 -33.64 34.96
CA PRO A 646 2.64 -32.24 34.71
C PRO A 646 3.83 -31.33 35.00
N ARG A 647 4.20 -30.46 34.06
CA ARG A 647 5.36 -29.54 34.14
C ARG A 647 5.03 -28.14 33.62
N ALA A 648 5.79 -27.14 34.07
CA ALA A 648 5.69 -25.76 33.59
C ALA A 648 7.06 -25.04 33.61
N SER A 649 7.18 -23.97 32.83
CA SER A 649 8.33 -23.07 32.85
C SER A 649 7.89 -21.61 33.00
N ILE A 650 8.70 -20.80 33.67
CA ILE A 650 8.48 -19.35 33.85
C ILE A 650 9.83 -18.64 33.67
N LEU A 651 9.91 -17.67 32.76
CA LEU A 651 11.09 -16.81 32.61
C LEU A 651 10.97 -15.55 33.47
N PHE A 652 12.06 -15.15 34.09
CA PHE A 652 12.24 -13.82 34.70
C PHE A 652 13.26 -13.01 33.91
N HIS A 653 13.31 -11.70 34.12
CA HIS A 653 14.33 -10.84 33.50
C HIS A 653 14.63 -9.61 34.36
N VAL A 654 15.83 -9.05 34.21
CA VAL A 654 16.19 -7.71 34.68
C VAL A 654 15.66 -6.66 33.68
N ARG A 655 15.27 -5.50 34.18
CA ARG A 655 14.76 -4.37 33.39
C ARG A 655 14.99 -3.02 34.11
N PRO A 656 15.02 -1.91 33.37
CA PRO A 656 14.81 -0.59 33.96
C PRO A 656 13.38 -0.47 34.49
N THR A 657 13.17 0.31 35.55
CA THR A 657 11.83 0.52 36.12
C THR A 657 10.85 1.08 35.10
N ASN A 658 11.29 2.05 34.29
CA ASN A 658 10.51 2.68 33.23
C ASN A 658 10.55 1.93 31.88
N GLY A 659 11.23 0.77 31.80
CA GLY A 659 11.42 0.00 30.56
C GLY A 659 12.44 0.58 29.55
N ILE A 660 12.97 1.79 29.81
CA ILE A 660 14.01 2.46 29.02
C ILE A 660 15.31 2.48 29.83
N LEU A 661 16.41 2.04 29.22
CA LEU A 661 17.76 2.16 29.75
C LEU A 661 18.38 3.44 29.15
N GLU A 662 18.61 4.46 29.96
CA GLU A 662 19.08 5.78 29.52
C GLU A 662 20.36 6.17 30.30
N THR A 663 21.36 6.67 29.59
CA THR A 663 22.62 7.15 30.19
C THR A 663 23.33 8.17 29.31
N THR A 664 24.26 8.92 29.90
CA THR A 664 25.16 9.84 29.20
C THR A 664 26.60 9.36 29.33
N VAL A 665 27.35 9.27 28.24
CA VAL A 665 28.81 9.16 28.28
C VAL A 665 29.46 10.48 27.89
N SER A 666 30.45 10.92 28.67
CA SER A 666 31.29 12.07 28.31
C SER A 666 32.53 11.58 27.57
N VAL A 667 32.60 11.82 26.27
CA VAL A 667 33.72 11.44 25.42
C VAL A 667 34.70 12.61 25.32
N ASP A 668 35.94 12.41 25.79
CA ASP A 668 36.99 13.41 25.66
C ASP A 668 37.74 13.23 24.34
N THR A 669 37.55 14.14 23.40
CA THR A 669 38.27 14.10 22.12
C THR A 669 39.68 14.68 22.20
N ALA A 670 40.06 15.36 23.28
CA ALA A 670 41.34 16.09 23.34
C ALA A 670 42.58 15.18 23.33
N GLY A 671 42.42 13.88 23.61
CA GLY A 671 43.45 12.84 23.46
C GLY A 671 43.40 12.08 22.12
N LEU A 672 42.46 12.41 21.22
CA LEU A 672 42.27 11.75 19.94
C LEU A 672 42.92 12.55 18.80
N SER A 673 43.34 11.82 17.76
CA SER A 673 43.76 12.40 16.48
C SER A 673 42.61 13.10 15.77
N ASP A 674 42.91 14.08 14.93
CA ASP A 674 41.92 14.65 14.04
C ASP A 674 41.56 13.68 12.90
N GLY A 675 40.27 13.56 12.60
CA GLY A 675 39.72 12.61 11.63
C GLY A 675 38.42 11.95 12.09
N VAL A 676 37.99 10.91 11.36
CA VAL A 676 36.77 10.14 11.70
C VAL A 676 37.09 9.10 12.77
N HIS A 677 36.41 9.19 13.90
CA HIS A 677 36.41 8.20 14.98
C HIS A 677 35.02 7.56 15.10
N VAL A 678 34.93 6.29 15.48
CA VAL A 678 33.65 5.56 15.58
C VAL A 678 33.38 5.14 17.01
N LEU A 679 32.28 5.65 17.57
CA LEU A 679 31.77 5.29 18.88
C LEU A 679 30.76 4.16 18.69
N ASP A 680 30.99 3.02 19.33
CA ASP A 680 30.16 1.83 19.22
C ASP A 680 29.50 1.51 20.56
N PHE A 681 28.18 1.49 20.57
CA PHE A 681 27.35 1.17 21.74
C PHE A 681 26.72 -0.21 21.58
N ILE A 682 26.90 -1.08 22.58
CA ILE A 682 26.37 -2.45 22.56
C ILE A 682 25.43 -2.64 23.76
N ALA A 683 24.13 -2.61 23.49
CA ALA A 683 23.10 -2.88 24.50
C ALA A 683 22.75 -4.37 24.51
N ARG A 684 22.50 -4.94 25.70
CA ARG A 684 22.02 -6.33 25.86
C ARG A 684 20.74 -6.38 26.65
N ASP A 685 19.85 -7.30 26.29
CA ASP A 685 18.64 -7.59 27.05
C ASP A 685 18.95 -8.12 28.47
N GLY A 686 17.97 -8.06 29.37
CA GLY A 686 18.08 -8.52 30.77
C GLY A 686 17.66 -9.95 31.05
N SER A 687 17.55 -10.81 30.05
CA SER A 687 17.37 -12.25 30.21
C SER A 687 18.71 -12.99 30.26
N ALA A 688 18.68 -14.30 30.51
CA ALA A 688 19.86 -15.15 30.42
C ALA A 688 20.42 -15.27 28.98
N VAL A 689 19.65 -14.87 27.96
CA VAL A 689 20.08 -14.85 26.55
C VAL A 689 21.04 -13.70 26.28
N ALA A 690 20.82 -12.54 26.91
CA ALA A 690 21.59 -11.32 26.72
C ALA A 690 21.81 -10.97 25.22
N ALA A 691 20.77 -11.13 24.40
CA ALA A 691 20.79 -10.78 23.00
C ALA A 691 21.13 -9.29 22.86
N GLN A 692 21.98 -8.97 21.89
CA GLN A 692 22.63 -7.65 21.82
C GLN A 692 22.56 -7.02 20.44
N SER A 693 22.44 -5.70 20.42
CA SER A 693 22.47 -4.88 19.22
C SER A 693 23.69 -3.96 19.23
N ARG A 694 23.90 -3.22 18.14
CA ARG A 694 25.00 -2.28 17.96
C ARG A 694 24.44 -0.96 17.41
N PHE A 695 24.87 0.16 17.97
CA PHE A 695 24.74 1.46 17.33
C PHE A 695 26.13 2.06 17.09
N SER A 696 26.47 2.34 15.83
CA SER A 696 27.72 2.99 15.44
C SER A 696 27.46 4.47 15.17
N LEU A 697 28.06 5.33 16.00
CA LEU A 697 28.07 6.78 15.81
C LEU A 697 29.46 7.21 15.30
N PRO A 698 29.63 7.43 13.98
CA PRO A 698 30.83 8.10 13.49
C PRO A 698 30.79 9.57 13.92
N LEU A 699 31.90 10.09 14.44
CA LEU A 699 32.13 11.51 14.75
C LEU A 699 33.41 11.98 14.06
N VAL A 700 33.54 13.28 13.85
CA VAL A 700 34.78 13.88 13.33
C VAL A 700 35.45 14.64 14.46
N VAL A 701 36.62 14.19 14.90
CA VAL A 701 37.47 14.95 15.82
C VAL A 701 38.21 16.01 15.01
N GLY A 702 38.19 17.26 15.46
CA GLY A 702 38.82 18.41 14.78
C GLY A 702 39.47 19.39 15.75
N ASN A 703 40.33 18.89 16.64
CA ASN A 703 40.97 19.61 17.74
C ASN A 703 42.04 20.62 17.28
N GLU A 704 42.74 20.35 16.17
CA GLU A 704 43.87 21.16 15.68
C GLU A 704 43.72 21.60 14.21
N SER A 705 42.87 20.92 13.44
CA SER A 705 42.72 21.07 11.99
C SER A 705 41.65 22.10 11.59
N PRO A 706 41.75 22.71 10.39
CA PRO A 706 40.67 23.54 9.85
C PRO A 706 39.40 22.72 9.57
N GLN A 707 38.26 23.39 9.55
CA GLN A 707 36.95 22.77 9.31
C GLN A 707 36.27 23.52 8.16
N LEU A 708 35.61 22.83 7.22
CA LEU A 708 34.91 23.49 6.10
C LEU A 708 33.41 23.20 6.20
N ALA A 709 32.66 24.21 6.63
CA ALA A 709 31.20 24.22 6.54
C ALA A 709 30.76 25.12 5.37
N VAL A 710 29.77 24.67 4.60
CA VAL A 710 29.06 25.51 3.62
C VAL A 710 27.73 25.91 4.25
N LEU A 711 27.39 27.19 4.24
CA LEU A 711 26.07 27.67 4.68
C LEU A 711 25.25 28.14 3.48
N GLY A 712 23.97 27.78 3.49
CA GLY A 712 22.99 28.17 2.49
C GLY A 712 22.57 29.64 2.60
N THR A 713 21.71 30.09 1.68
CA THR A 713 21.17 31.47 1.65
C THR A 713 20.36 31.86 2.89
N ASN A 714 19.92 30.88 3.68
CA ASN A 714 19.23 31.04 4.96
C ASN A 714 20.16 30.97 6.19
N GLY A 715 21.46 30.67 6.00
CA GLY A 715 22.42 30.44 7.08
C GLY A 715 22.44 29.02 7.65
N GLU A 716 21.59 28.10 7.16
CA GLU A 716 21.62 26.69 7.55
C GLU A 716 22.79 25.95 6.90
N GLY A 717 23.34 24.95 7.60
CA GLY A 717 24.41 24.11 7.07
C GLY A 717 23.99 23.30 5.85
N VAL A 718 24.83 23.28 4.82
CA VAL A 718 24.72 22.43 3.63
C VAL A 718 25.81 21.38 3.70
N VAL A 719 25.45 20.10 3.75
CA VAL A 719 26.41 18.99 3.90
C VAL A 719 26.49 18.12 2.65
N ASN A 720 27.58 17.36 2.53
CA ASN A 720 27.76 16.36 1.47
C ASN A 720 26.52 15.47 1.29
N ASN A 721 26.01 15.40 0.04
CA ASN A 721 24.82 14.64 -0.37
C ASN A 721 23.46 15.17 0.15
N ASP A 722 23.39 16.36 0.75
CA ASP A 722 22.09 17.04 0.98
C ASP A 722 21.30 17.10 -0.33
N LEU A 723 19.99 16.84 -0.28
CA LEU A 723 19.12 17.10 -1.43
C LEU A 723 19.07 18.61 -1.70
N PRO A 724 19.15 19.06 -2.97
CA PRO A 724 19.00 20.47 -3.32
C PRO A 724 17.69 21.05 -2.75
N ASP A 725 17.80 22.19 -2.07
CA ASP A 725 16.75 22.80 -1.26
C ASP A 725 16.61 24.30 -1.61
N LEU A 726 15.37 24.74 -1.81
CA LEU A 726 15.03 26.12 -2.21
C LEU A 726 15.27 27.15 -1.10
N THR A 727 15.27 26.74 0.17
CA THR A 727 15.49 27.61 1.34
C THR A 727 16.96 27.74 1.68
N LYS A 728 17.74 26.64 1.56
CA LYS A 728 19.22 26.69 1.59
C LYS A 728 19.80 27.34 0.33
N GLY A 729 19.00 27.56 -0.71
CA GLY A 729 19.44 28.16 -1.97
C GLY A 729 20.36 27.24 -2.79
N THR A 730 20.28 25.93 -2.56
CA THR A 730 20.98 24.92 -3.36
C THR A 730 20.13 24.41 -4.51
N ASP A 731 18.79 24.41 -4.40
CA ASP A 731 17.91 24.40 -5.57
C ASP A 731 17.63 25.84 -6.01
N PHE A 732 17.84 26.10 -7.29
CA PHE A 732 17.56 27.38 -7.95
C PHE A 732 16.12 27.47 -8.44
N GLY A 733 15.36 26.38 -8.44
CA GLY A 733 13.97 26.33 -8.90
C GLY A 733 13.81 26.58 -10.42
N PRO A 734 12.62 27.01 -10.87
CA PRO A 734 12.39 27.37 -12.27
C PRO A 734 13.07 28.71 -12.60
N VAL A 735 13.81 28.71 -13.72
CA VAL A 735 14.47 29.87 -14.35
C VAL A 735 14.25 29.76 -15.85
N GLU A 736 13.79 30.84 -16.50
CA GLU A 736 13.59 30.86 -17.96
C GLU A 736 14.89 30.57 -18.71
N TRP A 737 14.84 29.81 -19.80
CA TRP A 737 16.05 29.51 -20.56
C TRP A 737 16.67 30.79 -21.13
N GLY A 738 18.00 30.92 -21.03
CA GLY A 738 18.77 32.12 -21.37
C GLY A 738 18.67 33.26 -20.36
N ALA A 739 17.92 33.12 -19.26
CA ALA A 739 18.08 33.95 -18.06
C ALA A 739 19.08 33.29 -17.09
N SER A 740 19.41 33.99 -15.99
CA SER A 740 20.24 33.45 -14.92
C SER A 740 19.73 33.82 -13.53
N ARG A 741 19.93 32.93 -12.56
CA ARG A 741 19.68 33.17 -11.13
C ARG A 741 20.97 32.93 -10.37
N THR A 742 21.31 33.84 -9.47
CA THR A 742 22.55 33.81 -8.68
C THR A 742 22.23 33.73 -7.20
N ASN A 743 22.71 32.69 -6.54
CA ASN A 743 22.62 32.54 -5.10
C ASN A 743 24.01 32.75 -4.48
N THR A 744 24.06 33.42 -3.34
CA THR A 744 25.29 33.64 -2.57
C THR A 744 25.28 32.70 -1.37
N LEU A 745 26.29 31.84 -1.27
CA LEU A 745 26.49 30.92 -0.15
C LEU A 745 27.76 31.33 0.61
N ALA A 746 27.85 30.92 1.87
CA ALA A 746 29.04 31.13 2.69
C ALA A 746 29.87 29.85 2.82
N ILE A 747 31.17 30.02 3.01
CA ILE A 747 32.10 29.00 3.51
C ILE A 747 32.62 29.53 4.85
N CYS A 748 32.37 28.77 5.91
CA CYS A 748 32.87 29.05 7.25
C CYS A 748 34.07 28.14 7.54
N ASN A 749 35.07 28.71 8.20
CA ASN A 749 36.11 27.95 8.88
C ASN A 749 35.87 27.99 10.38
N ASP A 750 35.06 27.06 10.87
CA ASP A 750 34.74 26.94 12.30
C ASP A 750 35.88 26.25 13.09
N GLY A 751 36.96 25.86 12.41
CA GLY A 751 38.13 25.20 13.00
C GLY A 751 39.15 26.15 13.65
N PRO A 752 40.01 25.61 14.55
CA PRO A 752 41.04 26.39 15.25
C PRO A 752 42.26 26.78 14.40
N ALA A 753 42.46 26.16 13.24
CA ALA A 753 43.53 26.49 12.28
C ALA A 753 42.96 27.10 10.98
N SER A 754 43.80 27.81 10.22
CA SER A 754 43.42 28.44 8.96
C SER A 754 43.17 27.40 7.86
N LEU A 755 42.02 27.48 7.19
CA LEU A 755 41.57 26.59 6.13
C LEU A 755 42.15 27.01 4.78
N SER A 756 42.89 26.12 4.13
CA SER A 756 43.35 26.28 2.74
C SER A 756 42.41 25.55 1.78
N ILE A 757 42.06 26.21 0.68
CA ILE A 757 41.30 25.61 -0.43
C ILE A 757 42.21 25.68 -1.66
N ALA A 758 42.84 24.56 -1.98
CA ALA A 758 43.75 24.41 -3.12
C ALA A 758 43.01 24.45 -4.46
N GLY A 759 41.73 24.07 -4.47
CA GLY A 759 40.87 24.14 -5.64
C GLY A 759 39.43 23.74 -5.37
N TRP A 760 38.63 23.69 -6.43
CA TRP A 760 37.28 23.14 -6.43
C TRP A 760 36.97 22.57 -7.80
N SER A 761 35.97 21.69 -7.89
CA SER A 761 35.50 21.11 -9.14
C SER A 761 33.99 20.89 -9.13
N THR A 762 33.37 20.97 -10.30
CA THR A 762 31.97 20.61 -10.50
C THR A 762 31.87 19.32 -11.31
N THR A 763 30.92 18.44 -10.96
CA THR A 763 30.67 17.17 -11.67
C THR A 763 29.17 16.89 -11.84
N GLY A 764 28.80 16.04 -12.80
CA GLY A 764 27.41 15.70 -13.11
C GLY A 764 26.89 16.33 -14.42
N PRO A 765 25.63 16.08 -14.80
CA PRO A 765 25.09 16.45 -16.12
C PRO A 765 24.80 17.95 -16.30
N GLY A 766 24.99 18.78 -15.27
CA GLY A 766 24.74 20.23 -15.31
C GLY A 766 25.99 21.13 -15.29
N THR A 767 27.22 20.61 -15.37
CA THR A 767 28.45 21.41 -15.15
C THR A 767 28.49 22.74 -15.91
N ASP A 768 28.10 22.71 -17.19
CA ASP A 768 28.20 23.86 -18.09
C ASP A 768 27.06 24.87 -17.86
N THR A 769 26.11 24.52 -16.98
CA THR A 769 24.91 25.31 -16.62
C THR A 769 25.04 25.99 -15.26
N PHE A 770 26.04 25.61 -14.44
CA PHE A 770 26.31 26.18 -13.12
C PHE A 770 27.71 26.79 -13.05
N GLN A 771 27.80 28.12 -13.01
CA GLN A 771 29.07 28.82 -12.82
C GLN A 771 29.29 29.12 -11.33
N VAL A 772 30.43 28.67 -10.78
CA VAL A 772 30.85 28.95 -9.39
C VAL A 772 31.94 30.03 -9.40
N VAL A 773 31.80 31.05 -8.55
CA VAL A 773 32.69 32.23 -8.53
C VAL A 773 32.96 32.68 -7.09
N GLY A 774 34.20 33.11 -6.80
CA GLY A 774 34.53 33.78 -5.53
C GLY A 774 34.94 32.85 -4.37
N ILE A 775 35.12 31.54 -4.60
CA ILE A 775 35.72 30.64 -3.61
C ILE A 775 37.13 31.16 -3.26
N PRO A 776 37.45 31.42 -1.97
CA PRO A 776 38.77 31.91 -1.55
C PRO A 776 39.79 30.76 -1.51
N ALA A 777 41.08 31.10 -1.57
CA ALA A 777 42.16 30.13 -1.39
C ALA A 777 42.56 29.89 0.09
N LEU A 778 42.16 30.79 0.99
CA LEU A 778 42.46 30.74 2.42
C LEU A 778 41.30 31.39 3.21
N ILE A 779 40.91 30.78 4.34
CA ILE A 779 40.00 31.37 5.34
C ILE A 779 40.63 31.17 6.72
N GLU A 780 40.90 32.26 7.44
CA GLU A 780 41.48 32.18 8.80
C GLU A 780 40.53 31.47 9.80
N ALA A 781 41.07 31.02 10.93
CA ALA A 781 40.29 30.37 12.00
C ALA A 781 39.13 31.27 12.50
N GLY A 782 37.92 30.74 12.58
CA GLY A 782 36.68 31.48 12.87
C GLY A 782 36.25 32.44 11.75
N GLY A 783 36.85 32.36 10.56
CA GLY A 783 36.57 33.23 9.42
C GLY A 783 35.40 32.74 8.56
N VAL A 784 34.78 33.67 7.85
CA VAL A 784 33.69 33.39 6.88
C VAL A 784 33.98 34.12 5.58
N SER A 785 33.77 33.45 4.45
CA SER A 785 33.87 34.04 3.11
C SER A 785 32.68 33.64 2.26
N ASN A 786 32.24 34.52 1.36
CA ASN A 786 31.10 34.25 0.49
C ASN A 786 31.55 33.89 -0.93
N PHE A 787 30.86 32.94 -1.55
CA PHE A 787 30.98 32.59 -2.96
C PHE A 787 29.60 32.63 -3.62
N THR A 788 29.56 32.77 -4.94
CA THR A 788 28.31 32.73 -5.71
C THR A 788 28.25 31.51 -6.61
N VAL A 789 27.04 30.97 -6.74
CA VAL A 789 26.69 29.97 -7.75
C VAL A 789 25.63 30.60 -8.65
N VAL A 790 25.87 30.55 -9.96
CA VAL A 790 24.99 31.09 -11.00
C VAL A 790 24.42 29.93 -11.79
N PHE A 791 23.10 29.73 -11.74
CA PHE A 791 22.39 28.81 -12.62
C PHE A 791 21.90 29.57 -13.86
N ALA A 792 22.32 29.12 -15.06
CA ALA A 792 22.03 29.77 -16.34
C ALA A 792 21.61 28.74 -17.40
N PRO A 793 20.35 28.26 -17.37
CA PRO A 793 19.86 27.22 -18.28
C PRO A 793 19.90 27.64 -19.75
N ALA A 794 20.71 26.96 -20.57
CA ALA A 794 20.82 27.19 -22.01
C ALA A 794 19.73 26.47 -22.84
N VAL A 795 19.02 25.51 -22.24
CA VAL A 795 17.83 24.83 -22.77
C VAL A 795 16.88 24.51 -21.61
N THR A 796 15.68 24.01 -21.91
CA THR A 796 14.70 23.57 -20.92
C THR A 796 15.04 22.19 -20.33
N GLY A 797 14.58 21.91 -19.11
CA GLY A 797 14.84 20.66 -18.37
C GLY A 797 15.45 20.86 -16.97
N ARG A 798 15.52 19.78 -16.18
CA ARG A 798 16.12 19.81 -14.84
C ARG A 798 17.62 19.47 -14.91
N PHE A 799 18.43 20.37 -14.36
CA PHE A 799 19.88 20.22 -14.25
C PHE A 799 20.26 19.97 -12.79
N GLN A 800 21.33 19.19 -12.59
CA GLN A 800 21.92 18.96 -11.27
C GLN A 800 23.44 18.85 -11.40
N VAL A 801 24.15 19.40 -10.44
CA VAL A 801 25.61 19.40 -10.36
C VAL A 801 26.05 19.16 -8.92
N ALA A 802 27.20 18.52 -8.75
CA ALA A 802 27.90 18.38 -7.48
C ALA A 802 29.11 19.33 -7.46
N LEU A 803 29.28 20.10 -6.40
CA LEU A 803 30.47 20.90 -6.11
C LEU A 803 31.31 20.19 -5.03
N GLY A 804 32.58 19.97 -5.33
CA GLY A 804 33.57 19.47 -4.38
C GLY A 804 34.74 20.44 -4.22
N PHE A 805 35.19 20.64 -2.99
CA PHE A 805 36.34 21.44 -2.61
C PHE A 805 37.57 20.54 -2.40
N ASP A 806 38.73 20.98 -2.90
CA ASP A 806 40.03 20.40 -2.61
C ASP A 806 40.68 21.27 -1.52
N SER A 807 40.65 20.80 -0.27
CA SER A 807 40.96 21.58 0.93
C SER A 807 41.63 20.73 2.02
N ASP A 808 42.38 21.37 2.91
CA ASP A 808 43.02 20.74 4.08
C ASP A 808 42.08 20.52 5.29
N ALA A 809 40.77 20.76 5.11
CA ALA A 809 39.76 20.54 6.13
C ALA A 809 39.70 19.09 6.64
N VAL A 810 39.52 18.94 7.96
CA VAL A 810 39.39 17.63 8.65
C VAL A 810 38.23 16.78 8.12
N PHE A 811 37.19 17.42 7.58
CA PHE A 811 36.13 16.77 6.82
C PHE A 811 35.87 17.57 5.53
N PRO A 812 36.31 17.07 4.36
CA PRO A 812 36.20 17.82 3.11
C PRO A 812 34.78 17.75 2.53
N GLN A 813 34.24 18.91 2.15
CA GLN A 813 32.98 18.97 1.39
C GLN A 813 33.28 18.63 -0.08
N THR A 814 32.91 17.42 -0.50
CA THR A 814 33.26 16.82 -1.79
C THR A 814 32.05 16.63 -2.72
N ASN A 815 30.82 16.72 -2.21
CA ASN A 815 29.59 16.45 -2.95
C ASN A 815 28.42 17.34 -2.49
N ILE A 816 28.60 18.66 -2.54
CA ILE A 816 27.53 19.64 -2.29
C ILE A 816 26.64 19.71 -3.54
N LEU A 817 25.38 19.28 -3.43
CA LEU A 817 24.48 19.17 -4.58
C LEU A 817 23.72 20.47 -4.83
N PHE A 818 23.76 20.95 -6.08
CA PHE A 818 22.95 22.05 -6.58
C PHE A 818 22.02 21.57 -7.70
N ALA A 819 20.81 22.12 -7.78
CA ALA A 819 19.86 21.83 -8.85
C ALA A 819 19.15 23.10 -9.36
N GLY A 820 18.51 22.99 -10.51
CA GLY A 820 17.71 24.06 -11.09
C GLY A 820 16.96 23.55 -12.32
N THR A 821 15.89 24.23 -12.71
CA THR A 821 15.07 23.83 -13.86
C THR A 821 14.99 24.96 -14.89
N GLY A 822 15.51 24.71 -16.08
CA GLY A 822 15.26 25.56 -17.25
C GLY A 822 13.82 25.40 -17.69
N VAL A 823 13.06 26.50 -17.75
CA VAL A 823 11.67 26.50 -18.22
C VAL A 823 11.52 27.26 -19.55
N PRO A 824 10.49 26.96 -20.36
CA PRO A 824 10.14 27.75 -21.54
C PRO A 824 9.88 29.22 -21.17
N ARG A 825 9.91 30.12 -22.15
CA ARG A 825 9.53 31.52 -21.95
C ARG A 825 8.04 31.72 -22.16
N SER A 826 7.45 32.64 -21.41
CA SER A 826 6.06 33.08 -21.68
C SER A 826 5.98 33.89 -22.99
N GLN A 827 4.85 33.81 -23.68
CA GLN A 827 4.58 34.56 -24.91
C GLN A 827 3.13 35.08 -24.96
N ASN A 828 2.91 36.12 -25.77
CA ASN A 828 1.60 36.70 -26.03
C ASN A 828 1.31 36.72 -27.53
N ILE A 829 0.03 36.65 -27.88
CA ILE A 829 -0.47 36.99 -29.22
C ILE A 829 -0.82 38.48 -29.23
N ASP A 830 -0.43 39.20 -30.29
CA ASP A 830 -1.12 40.43 -30.71
C ASP A 830 -2.08 40.07 -31.85
N PHE A 831 -3.38 40.26 -31.61
CA PHE A 831 -4.44 40.05 -32.58
C PHE A 831 -5.28 41.33 -32.68
N PRO A 832 -5.01 42.22 -33.66
CA PRO A 832 -5.69 43.50 -33.77
C PRO A 832 -7.21 43.37 -33.88
N ALA A 833 -7.92 44.25 -33.17
CA ALA A 833 -9.37 44.27 -33.13
C ALA A 833 -9.98 44.43 -34.53
N LEU A 834 -10.84 43.48 -34.90
CA LEU A 834 -11.55 43.49 -36.19
C LEU A 834 -12.72 44.50 -36.10
N PRO A 835 -12.84 45.47 -37.03
CA PRO A 835 -13.97 46.39 -37.06
C PRO A 835 -15.23 45.69 -37.59
N ASP A 836 -16.40 46.27 -37.36
CA ASP A 836 -17.67 45.82 -37.94
C ASP A 836 -17.62 45.75 -39.48
N GLN A 837 -18.34 44.78 -40.04
CA GLN A 837 -18.20 44.35 -41.44
C GLN A 837 -19.52 44.41 -42.20
N ILE A 838 -19.40 44.39 -43.52
CA ILE A 838 -20.50 44.13 -44.43
C ILE A 838 -20.38 42.66 -44.87
N ALA A 839 -21.50 41.95 -44.99
CA ALA A 839 -21.56 40.50 -45.26
C ALA A 839 -20.99 40.06 -46.63
N THR A 840 -20.54 41.01 -47.44
CA THR A 840 -19.86 40.81 -48.73
C THR A 840 -18.34 41.00 -48.66
N ASN A 841 -17.80 41.33 -47.48
CA ASN A 841 -16.37 41.53 -47.29
C ASN A 841 -15.64 40.19 -47.11
N GLU A 842 -14.45 40.09 -47.68
CA GLU A 842 -13.46 39.06 -47.32
C GLU A 842 -12.31 39.73 -46.57
N ILE A 843 -11.79 39.08 -45.52
CA ILE A 843 -10.78 39.65 -44.62
C ILE A 843 -9.62 38.68 -44.49
N LEU A 844 -8.41 39.13 -44.85
CA LEU A 844 -7.20 38.41 -44.50
C LEU A 844 -6.86 38.67 -43.03
N LEU A 845 -6.99 37.66 -42.19
CA LEU A 845 -6.63 37.74 -40.78
C LEU A 845 -5.11 37.74 -40.61
N SER A 846 -4.63 38.53 -39.65
CA SER A 846 -3.22 38.61 -39.26
C SER A 846 -3.10 38.81 -37.75
N ALA A 847 -2.24 38.02 -37.12
CA ALA A 847 -1.88 38.08 -35.71
C ALA A 847 -0.41 37.62 -35.59
N THR A 848 0.28 38.06 -34.56
CA THR A 848 1.70 37.74 -34.34
C THR A 848 1.93 37.31 -32.90
N ALA A 849 2.61 36.19 -32.69
CA ALA A 849 3.09 35.81 -31.38
C ALA A 849 4.44 36.50 -31.07
N THR A 850 4.69 36.85 -29.81
CA THR A 850 5.99 37.43 -29.37
C THR A 850 7.17 36.46 -29.44
N SER A 851 6.92 35.23 -29.88
CA SER A 851 7.87 34.14 -30.12
C SER A 851 8.27 33.97 -31.58
N ASP A 852 7.68 34.77 -32.49
CA ASP A 852 7.69 34.61 -33.95
C ASP A 852 7.08 33.28 -34.45
N LEU A 853 6.27 32.59 -33.64
CA LEU A 853 5.55 31.36 -34.05
C LEU A 853 4.22 31.65 -34.76
N ASP A 854 3.92 30.87 -35.81
CA ASP A 854 2.72 31.00 -36.66
C ASP A 854 1.40 30.84 -35.87
N VAL A 855 0.60 31.91 -35.80
CA VAL A 855 -0.67 31.95 -35.07
C VAL A 855 -1.81 31.34 -35.90
N GLU A 856 -2.55 30.39 -35.33
CA GLU A 856 -3.72 29.78 -35.97
C GLU A 856 -5.01 30.56 -35.67
N PHE A 857 -6.00 30.45 -36.58
CA PHE A 857 -7.32 31.09 -36.45
C PHE A 857 -8.46 30.08 -36.49
N SER A 858 -9.50 30.31 -35.68
CA SER A 858 -10.74 29.54 -35.72
C SER A 858 -11.97 30.45 -35.56
N VAL A 859 -13.10 30.05 -36.16
CA VAL A 859 -14.41 30.66 -35.90
C VAL A 859 -14.97 30.03 -34.63
N ALA A 860 -15.12 30.82 -33.57
CA ALA A 860 -15.67 30.36 -32.30
C ALA A 860 -17.19 30.47 -32.26
N ASP A 861 -17.76 31.51 -32.89
CA ASP A 861 -19.20 31.68 -33.07
C ASP A 861 -19.52 32.60 -34.26
N GLY A 862 -20.74 32.52 -34.76
CA GLY A 862 -21.29 33.41 -35.79
C GLY A 862 -21.20 32.89 -37.23
N PRO A 863 -21.86 33.57 -38.18
CA PRO A 863 -22.10 33.08 -39.54
C PRO A 863 -20.90 33.30 -40.50
N ALA A 864 -19.70 32.88 -40.11
CA ALA A 864 -18.47 33.05 -40.89
C ALA A 864 -17.77 31.73 -41.23
N VAL A 865 -16.95 31.75 -42.28
CA VAL A 865 -16.16 30.61 -42.77
C VAL A 865 -14.73 31.05 -43.04
N LEU A 866 -13.76 30.28 -42.53
CA LEU A 866 -12.34 30.43 -42.80
C LEU A 866 -11.88 29.52 -43.94
N ASN A 867 -10.99 30.03 -44.79
CA ASN A 867 -10.26 29.29 -45.80
C ASN A 867 -8.77 29.67 -45.69
N GLY A 868 -8.04 28.95 -44.83
CA GLY A 868 -6.78 29.46 -44.28
C GLY A 868 -7.03 30.75 -43.48
N PRO A 869 -6.16 31.77 -43.58
CA PRO A 869 -6.36 33.06 -42.90
C PRO A 869 -7.44 33.96 -43.55
N LEU A 870 -8.08 33.55 -44.67
CA LEU A 870 -9.13 34.34 -45.30
C LEU A 870 -10.49 34.05 -44.67
N LEU A 871 -11.09 35.06 -44.05
CA LEU A 871 -12.41 35.02 -43.44
C LEU A 871 -13.47 35.57 -44.42
N SER A 872 -14.60 34.88 -44.51
CA SER A 872 -15.76 35.23 -45.34
C SER A 872 -17.07 35.04 -44.57
N PHE A 873 -18.16 35.67 -45.02
CA PHE A 873 -19.44 35.68 -44.30
C PHE A 873 -20.56 34.97 -45.10
N THR A 874 -21.47 34.35 -44.36
CA THR A 874 -22.60 33.56 -44.90
C THR A 874 -23.97 34.10 -44.49
N ASN A 875 -24.02 34.99 -43.49
CA ASN A 875 -25.21 35.69 -43.02
C ASN A 875 -24.78 36.93 -42.20
N THR A 876 -25.73 37.77 -41.81
CA THR A 876 -25.52 38.84 -40.82
C THR A 876 -25.61 38.33 -39.38
N GLY A 877 -24.88 38.96 -38.47
CA GLY A 877 -24.85 38.62 -37.04
C GLY A 877 -23.49 38.97 -36.41
N ILE A 878 -23.35 38.69 -35.11
CA ILE A 878 -22.03 38.79 -34.46
C ILE A 878 -21.18 37.60 -34.90
N VAL A 879 -19.92 37.85 -35.26
CA VAL A 879 -18.90 36.83 -35.53
C VAL A 879 -17.81 36.97 -34.47
N SER A 880 -17.33 35.83 -33.96
CA SER A 880 -16.24 35.76 -32.98
C SER A 880 -15.13 34.86 -33.50
N ILE A 881 -13.92 35.42 -33.63
CA ILE A 881 -12.72 34.73 -34.13
C ILE A 881 -11.74 34.57 -32.98
N VAL A 882 -11.20 33.37 -32.80
CA VAL A 882 -10.10 33.08 -31.87
C VAL A 882 -8.79 33.01 -32.64
N ALA A 883 -7.76 33.66 -32.11
CA ALA A 883 -6.36 33.47 -32.47
C ALA A 883 -5.65 32.66 -31.37
N SER A 884 -4.94 31.60 -31.75
CA SER A 884 -4.32 30.63 -30.83
C SER A 884 -2.88 30.29 -31.24
N GLN A 885 -2.04 29.98 -30.25
CA GLN A 885 -0.63 29.62 -30.42
C GLN A 885 -0.21 28.68 -29.29
N ASP A 886 -0.05 27.40 -29.61
CA ASP A 886 0.20 26.33 -28.62
C ASP A 886 1.64 26.29 -28.10
N GLY A 887 2.57 27.02 -28.72
CA GLY A 887 3.96 27.09 -28.27
C GLY A 887 4.80 25.87 -28.67
N ASN A 888 5.95 25.68 -28.00
CA ASN A 888 6.91 24.59 -28.25
C ASN A 888 7.89 24.42 -27.08
N ASP A 889 8.92 23.59 -27.26
CA ASP A 889 9.98 23.30 -26.27
C ASP A 889 10.69 24.55 -25.68
N LEU A 890 10.57 25.71 -26.33
CA LEU A 890 11.20 26.99 -25.94
C LEU A 890 10.20 28.06 -25.46
N TRP A 891 8.91 27.93 -25.76
CA TRP A 891 7.85 28.91 -25.44
C TRP A 891 6.57 28.24 -24.93
N GLU A 892 6.05 28.71 -23.80
CA GLU A 892 4.75 28.27 -23.25
C GLU A 892 3.58 28.59 -24.21
N PRO A 893 2.43 27.88 -24.16
CA PRO A 893 1.25 28.25 -24.93
C PRO A 893 0.82 29.70 -24.66
N ALA A 894 0.57 30.48 -25.71
CA ALA A 894 0.14 31.86 -25.57
C ALA A 894 -1.36 31.93 -25.22
N PRO A 895 -1.79 32.83 -24.29
CA PRO A 895 -3.20 33.05 -24.01
C PRO A 895 -3.97 33.44 -25.28
N SER A 896 -4.95 32.63 -25.66
CA SER A 896 -5.72 32.83 -26.90
C SER A 896 -6.55 34.13 -26.84
N LEU A 897 -6.54 34.91 -27.92
CA LEU A 897 -7.32 36.15 -28.02
C LEU A 897 -8.57 35.94 -28.87
N THR A 898 -9.70 36.48 -28.41
CA THR A 898 -10.96 36.47 -29.17
C THR A 898 -11.33 37.88 -29.58
N ASN A 899 -11.53 38.11 -30.88
CA ASN A 899 -12.09 39.34 -31.41
C ASN A 899 -13.52 39.08 -31.94
N SER A 900 -14.47 39.90 -31.50
CA SER A 900 -15.89 39.80 -31.87
C SER A 900 -16.38 41.11 -32.49
N PHE A 901 -17.12 41.02 -33.60
CA PHE A 901 -17.60 42.16 -34.38
C PHE A 901 -18.94 41.85 -35.05
N MET A 902 -19.69 42.88 -35.46
CA MET A 902 -20.98 42.74 -36.16
C MET A 902 -20.80 42.64 -37.67
N VAL A 903 -21.56 41.76 -38.30
CA VAL A 903 -21.70 41.64 -39.76
C VAL A 903 -23.08 42.17 -40.17
N MET A 904 -23.10 43.24 -40.95
CA MET A 904 -24.28 43.94 -41.46
C MET A 904 -24.56 43.62 -42.93
N LYS A 905 -25.75 43.94 -43.44
CA LYS A 905 -26.08 43.75 -44.86
C LYS A 905 -25.36 44.77 -45.74
N ALA A 906 -25.10 44.38 -46.98
CA ALA A 906 -24.66 45.28 -48.03
C ALA A 906 -25.85 46.09 -48.58
N LEU A 907 -25.61 47.35 -48.94
CA LEU A 907 -26.61 48.17 -49.60
C LEU A 907 -26.77 47.74 -51.06
N ALA A 908 -27.96 47.30 -51.44
CA ALA A 908 -28.36 47.07 -52.82
C ALA A 908 -28.99 48.33 -53.42
N THR A 909 -28.64 48.65 -54.66
CA THR A 909 -29.31 49.70 -55.43
C THR A 909 -30.48 49.09 -56.20
N VAL A 910 -31.66 49.68 -56.09
CA VAL A 910 -32.81 49.42 -56.98
C VAL A 910 -32.89 50.56 -58.00
N THR A 911 -33.25 50.27 -59.24
CA THR A 911 -33.57 51.28 -60.26
C THR A 911 -34.86 50.90 -60.96
N LEU A 912 -35.80 51.85 -61.07
CA LEU A 912 -37.14 51.65 -61.63
C LEU A 912 -37.22 52.20 -63.06
N PHE A 913 -37.99 51.52 -63.91
CA PHE A 913 -38.18 51.86 -65.33
C PHE A 913 -39.66 51.73 -65.74
N ASP A 914 -39.99 52.07 -66.98
CA ASP A 914 -41.37 52.09 -67.51
C ASP A 914 -42.35 53.00 -66.73
N LEU A 915 -41.81 54.04 -66.08
CA LEU A 915 -42.53 55.02 -65.26
C LEU A 915 -43.47 55.97 -66.03
N TRP A 916 -43.56 55.85 -67.36
CA TRP A 916 -44.48 56.63 -68.19
C TRP A 916 -45.21 55.72 -69.19
N GLN A 917 -46.53 55.61 -69.04
CA GLN A 917 -47.39 54.73 -69.83
C GLN A 917 -48.68 55.46 -70.24
N THR A 918 -49.50 54.84 -71.08
CA THR A 918 -50.82 55.36 -71.50
C THR A 918 -51.91 54.37 -71.12
N TYR A 919 -53.12 54.82 -70.84
CA TYR A 919 -54.27 53.97 -70.54
C TYR A 919 -54.57 53.00 -71.70
N ASN A 920 -54.85 51.73 -71.37
CA ASN A 920 -55.39 50.74 -72.32
C ASN A 920 -56.27 49.65 -71.66
N GLY A 921 -56.69 49.84 -70.41
CA GLY A 921 -57.42 48.87 -69.61
C GLY A 921 -56.61 47.73 -68.99
N ALA A 922 -55.32 47.56 -69.33
CA ALA A 922 -54.44 46.59 -68.69
C ALA A 922 -53.70 47.21 -67.48
N ALA A 923 -53.24 46.37 -66.55
CA ALA A 923 -52.39 46.79 -65.45
C ALA A 923 -51.04 47.32 -65.98
N ARG A 924 -50.51 48.36 -65.33
CA ARG A 924 -49.29 49.09 -65.71
C ARG A 924 -48.17 48.84 -64.70
N PRO A 925 -47.45 47.70 -64.78
CA PRO A 925 -46.28 47.48 -63.95
C PRO A 925 -45.12 48.37 -64.40
N VAL A 926 -44.26 48.75 -63.46
CA VAL A 926 -42.88 49.16 -63.75
C VAL A 926 -42.01 47.91 -63.99
N SER A 927 -40.88 48.07 -64.67
CA SER A 927 -39.77 47.13 -64.58
C SER A 927 -38.67 47.68 -63.66
N PHE A 928 -37.72 46.84 -63.26
CA PHE A 928 -36.62 47.23 -62.38
C PHE A 928 -35.32 46.49 -62.70
N THR A 929 -34.20 47.04 -62.24
CA THR A 929 -32.92 46.32 -62.11
C THR A 929 -32.33 46.52 -60.73
N THR A 930 -31.58 45.53 -60.25
CA THR A 930 -30.82 45.59 -59.00
C THR A 930 -29.31 45.63 -59.24
N ALA A 931 -28.57 46.23 -58.31
CA ALA A 931 -27.12 46.13 -58.22
C ALA A 931 -26.72 45.78 -56.77
N PRO A 932 -26.14 44.59 -56.51
CA PRO A 932 -25.92 43.47 -57.43
C PRO A 932 -27.18 42.96 -58.17
N ALA A 933 -26.96 42.34 -59.32
CA ALA A 933 -28.04 41.84 -60.17
C ALA A 933 -28.80 40.67 -59.53
N ASP A 934 -29.97 40.37 -60.09
CA ASP A 934 -30.84 39.22 -59.75
C ASP A 934 -31.35 39.16 -58.30
N LEU A 935 -31.08 40.19 -57.48
CA LEU A 935 -31.69 40.35 -56.15
C LEU A 935 -33.20 40.59 -56.27
N LYS A 936 -33.99 39.91 -55.43
CA LYS A 936 -35.45 40.06 -55.35
C LYS A 936 -35.85 41.48 -54.93
N VAL A 937 -36.79 42.07 -55.68
CA VAL A 937 -37.43 43.35 -55.34
C VAL A 937 -38.93 43.13 -55.17
N ASP A 938 -39.48 43.56 -54.04
CA ASP A 938 -40.92 43.70 -53.84
C ASP A 938 -41.35 45.11 -54.26
N ILE A 939 -42.28 45.21 -55.21
CA ILE A 939 -42.72 46.46 -55.86
C ILE A 939 -44.16 46.78 -55.43
N THR A 940 -44.39 48.01 -54.97
CA THR A 940 -45.71 48.51 -54.58
C THR A 940 -46.08 49.80 -55.32
N TYR A 941 -47.39 50.03 -55.51
CA TYR A 941 -47.98 51.18 -56.21
C TYR A 941 -49.00 51.85 -55.27
N ASN A 942 -48.74 53.08 -54.82
CA ASN A 942 -49.44 53.72 -53.70
C ASN A 942 -49.54 52.82 -52.44
N GLY A 943 -48.56 51.93 -52.22
CA GLY A 943 -48.55 50.96 -51.13
C GLY A 943 -49.31 49.64 -51.39
N MET A 944 -49.77 49.39 -52.61
CA MET A 944 -50.46 48.15 -53.02
C MET A 944 -49.60 47.31 -53.97
N ASP A 945 -49.58 45.99 -53.82
CA ASP A 945 -48.76 45.08 -54.66
C ASP A 945 -49.27 44.95 -56.12
N SER A 946 -50.52 45.35 -56.38
CA SER A 946 -51.16 45.28 -57.69
C SER A 946 -50.88 46.53 -58.54
N PRO A 947 -50.32 46.43 -59.76
CA PRO A 947 -50.10 47.59 -60.62
C PRO A 947 -51.40 48.27 -61.07
N PRO A 948 -51.43 49.60 -61.23
CA PRO A 948 -52.62 50.37 -61.56
C PRO A 948 -53.09 50.13 -63.01
N THR A 949 -54.40 50.22 -63.25
CA THR A 949 -55.00 50.07 -64.60
C THR A 949 -55.40 51.39 -65.26
N ASN A 950 -55.74 52.41 -64.45
CA ASN A 950 -56.36 53.66 -64.90
C ASN A 950 -55.31 54.75 -65.18
N ALA A 951 -55.74 55.82 -65.84
CA ALA A 951 -54.97 57.05 -65.92
C ALA A 951 -54.80 57.69 -64.52
N GLY A 952 -53.64 58.30 -64.28
CA GLY A 952 -53.29 58.86 -62.97
C GLY A 952 -51.79 58.93 -62.73
N SER A 953 -51.41 59.23 -61.48
CA SER A 953 -50.03 59.19 -61.00
C SER A 953 -49.95 58.36 -59.72
N TYR A 954 -48.98 57.45 -59.67
CA TYR A 954 -48.90 56.39 -58.67
C TYR A 954 -47.46 56.33 -58.11
N ALA A 955 -47.32 56.48 -56.80
CA ALA A 955 -46.04 56.36 -56.11
C ALA A 955 -45.58 54.90 -56.11
N VAL A 956 -44.49 54.61 -56.80
CA VAL A 956 -43.90 53.28 -56.91
C VAL A 956 -42.77 53.17 -55.90
N THR A 957 -42.76 52.13 -55.07
CA THR A 957 -41.61 51.80 -54.20
C THR A 957 -41.16 50.36 -54.47
N GLY A 958 -39.89 50.18 -54.81
CA GLY A 958 -39.23 48.87 -54.91
C GLY A 958 -38.24 48.65 -53.76
N THR A 959 -38.35 47.52 -53.06
CA THR A 959 -37.54 47.20 -51.88
C THR A 959 -36.86 45.84 -52.01
N VAL A 960 -35.55 45.77 -51.73
CA VAL A 960 -34.77 44.54 -51.56
C VAL A 960 -34.65 44.24 -50.07
N GLN A 961 -34.96 43.00 -49.67
CA GLN A 961 -34.77 42.52 -48.30
C GLN A 961 -34.26 41.06 -48.31
N GLU A 962 -33.05 40.88 -48.83
CA GLU A 962 -32.37 39.59 -48.98
C GLU A 962 -31.49 39.25 -47.77
N VAL A 963 -30.93 38.04 -47.73
CA VAL A 963 -30.08 37.57 -46.59
C VAL A 963 -28.88 38.51 -46.36
N LEU A 964 -28.13 38.79 -47.42
CA LEU A 964 -26.89 39.59 -47.36
C LEU A 964 -27.08 41.04 -47.82
N TYR A 965 -28.24 41.40 -48.36
CA TYR A 965 -28.49 42.67 -49.03
C TYR A 965 -29.81 43.33 -48.63
N GLU A 966 -29.82 44.66 -48.51
CA GLU A 966 -31.04 45.45 -48.35
C GLU A 966 -30.95 46.77 -49.11
N GLY A 967 -32.10 47.35 -49.49
CA GLY A 967 -32.13 48.64 -50.17
C GLY A 967 -33.51 48.96 -50.73
N SER A 968 -33.71 50.19 -51.18
CA SER A 968 -34.96 50.60 -51.82
C SER A 968 -34.79 51.78 -52.78
N ALA A 969 -35.75 51.94 -53.69
CA ALA A 969 -35.92 53.11 -54.53
C ALA A 969 -37.42 53.44 -54.65
N ALA A 970 -37.74 54.72 -54.81
CA ALA A 970 -39.11 55.17 -55.03
C ALA A 970 -39.18 56.29 -56.08
N ASP A 971 -40.22 56.26 -56.92
CA ASP A 971 -40.47 57.22 -58.01
C ASP A 971 -41.99 57.28 -58.33
N LEU A 972 -42.40 57.99 -59.39
CA LEU A 972 -43.80 58.12 -59.81
C LEU A 972 -44.05 57.48 -61.18
N LEU A 973 -44.94 56.49 -61.22
CA LEU A 973 -45.53 55.99 -62.47
C LEU A 973 -46.67 56.92 -62.89
N ALA A 974 -46.51 57.56 -64.05
CA ALA A 974 -47.57 58.33 -64.70
C ALA A 974 -48.25 57.49 -65.80
N VAL A 975 -49.58 57.40 -65.74
CA VAL A 975 -50.42 56.77 -66.78
C VAL A 975 -51.29 57.86 -67.40
N ALA A 976 -51.03 58.20 -68.67
CA ALA A 976 -51.77 59.23 -69.40
C ALA A 976 -53.12 58.72 -69.94
N PRO A 977 -54.16 59.57 -70.06
CA PRO A 977 -55.41 59.25 -70.77
C PRO A 977 -55.20 58.83 -72.23
N ALA A 978 -56.19 58.13 -72.81
CA ALA A 978 -56.22 57.76 -74.22
C ALA A 978 -57.07 58.75 -75.06
N PRO A 979 -56.73 59.01 -76.34
CA PRO A 979 -57.47 59.97 -77.16
C PRO A 979 -58.79 59.38 -77.72
N LEU A 980 -59.89 60.12 -77.54
CA LEU A 980 -61.24 59.77 -77.97
C LEU A 980 -61.81 60.86 -78.90
N THR A 981 -62.29 60.46 -80.08
CA THR A 981 -62.88 61.37 -81.08
C THR A 981 -64.38 61.15 -81.20
N VAL A 982 -65.14 62.24 -81.30
CA VAL A 982 -66.60 62.26 -81.27
C VAL A 982 -67.14 62.99 -82.51
N THR A 983 -68.05 62.37 -83.25
CA THR A 983 -68.57 62.86 -84.54
C THR A 983 -70.09 62.76 -84.58
N ALA A 984 -70.82 63.86 -84.78
CA ALA A 984 -72.28 63.77 -84.89
C ALA A 984 -72.79 63.09 -86.18
N ASP A 985 -74.01 62.51 -86.16
CA ASP A 985 -74.58 61.66 -87.26
C ASP A 985 -75.79 62.29 -87.98
N SER A 986 -75.79 62.64 -89.27
CA SER A 986 -76.91 63.43 -89.86
C SER A 986 -78.27 62.72 -89.93
N GLN A 987 -79.39 63.42 -89.69
CA GLN A 987 -80.75 62.85 -89.55
C GLN A 987 -81.93 63.81 -89.87
N THR A 988 -83.15 63.48 -89.43
CA THR A 988 -84.46 63.97 -89.92
C THR A 988 -85.64 63.68 -88.97
N LYS A 989 -86.71 64.51 -88.99
CA LYS A 989 -88.05 64.23 -88.40
C LYS A 989 -89.18 65.01 -89.10
N PRO A 990 -90.49 64.67 -88.90
CA PRO A 990 -91.60 65.43 -89.50
C PRO A 990 -91.84 66.83 -88.86
N TYR A 991 -92.36 67.76 -89.66
CA TYR A 991 -92.57 69.17 -89.27
C TYR A 991 -93.53 69.36 -88.08
N GLY A 992 -93.29 70.38 -87.26
CA GLY A 992 -94.06 70.72 -86.06
C GLY A 992 -93.84 69.77 -84.86
N ALA A 993 -93.30 68.57 -85.09
CA ALA A 993 -92.91 67.63 -84.04
C ALA A 993 -91.54 68.01 -83.44
N PRO A 994 -91.29 67.69 -82.15
CA PRO A 994 -90.07 68.06 -81.42
C PRO A 994 -88.80 67.56 -82.09
N ASN A 995 -87.66 68.18 -81.76
CA ASN A 995 -86.37 67.66 -82.19
C ASN A 995 -86.16 66.24 -81.65
N PRO A 996 -85.87 65.27 -82.53
CA PRO A 996 -85.39 63.96 -82.12
C PRO A 996 -83.95 64.12 -81.55
N PRO A 997 -83.44 63.14 -80.79
CA PRO A 997 -82.73 63.50 -79.56
C PRO A 997 -81.18 63.63 -79.63
N LEU A 998 -80.64 64.52 -80.44
CA LEU A 998 -79.20 64.76 -80.71
C LEU A 998 -78.06 63.68 -80.34
N THR A 999 -77.65 62.72 -81.23
CA THR A 999 -76.59 61.65 -81.35
C THR A 999 -75.36 62.09 -82.14
N PHE A 1000 -74.32 61.38 -81.77
CA PHE A 1000 -73.01 61.32 -82.36
C PHE A 1000 -72.42 59.94 -82.06
N HIS A 1001 -71.45 59.52 -82.87
CA HIS A 1001 -70.68 58.31 -82.62
C HIS A 1001 -69.27 58.64 -82.13
N TYR A 1002 -68.68 57.68 -81.45
CA TYR A 1002 -67.34 57.75 -80.88
C TYR A 1002 -66.36 56.88 -81.68
N SER A 1003 -65.07 57.23 -81.63
CA SER A 1003 -63.97 56.39 -82.11
C SER A 1003 -62.69 56.70 -81.31
N GLY A 1004 -61.94 55.67 -80.90
CA GLY A 1004 -60.74 55.83 -80.06
C GLY A 1004 -60.84 55.19 -78.67
N PHE A 1005 -62.00 54.65 -78.29
CA PHE A 1005 -62.09 53.77 -77.12
C PHE A 1005 -61.12 52.59 -77.25
N VAL A 1006 -60.39 52.31 -76.16
CA VAL A 1006 -59.51 51.16 -75.97
C VAL A 1006 -60.16 50.23 -74.93
N ALA A 1007 -59.46 49.17 -74.48
CA ALA A 1007 -59.94 48.19 -73.49
C ALA A 1007 -61.21 47.36 -73.82
N GLY A 1008 -62.01 47.77 -74.81
CA GLY A 1008 -63.40 47.32 -74.98
C GLY A 1008 -64.42 48.28 -74.34
N ASP A 1009 -63.99 49.47 -73.92
CA ASP A 1009 -64.84 50.52 -73.36
C ASP A 1009 -65.83 51.09 -74.40
N ASP A 1010 -66.91 51.69 -73.91
CA ASP A 1010 -67.86 52.48 -74.69
C ASP A 1010 -68.28 53.76 -73.92
N ALA A 1011 -69.36 54.42 -74.35
CA ALA A 1011 -69.86 55.65 -73.73
C ALA A 1011 -70.13 55.55 -72.22
N THR A 1012 -70.29 54.35 -71.66
CA THR A 1012 -70.50 54.14 -70.22
C THR A 1012 -69.30 54.49 -69.34
N VAL A 1013 -68.09 54.63 -69.89
CA VAL A 1013 -66.89 55.08 -69.13
C VAL A 1013 -66.72 56.60 -69.07
N LEU A 1014 -67.70 57.35 -69.61
CA LEU A 1014 -67.66 58.81 -69.64
C LEU A 1014 -68.37 59.39 -68.43
N ILE A 1015 -67.73 60.37 -67.78
CA ILE A 1015 -68.28 61.13 -66.64
C ILE A 1015 -69.36 62.11 -67.11
N ALA A 1016 -69.16 62.67 -68.31
CA ALA A 1016 -70.18 63.38 -69.04
C ALA A 1016 -70.15 62.90 -70.49
N GLU A 1017 -71.31 62.49 -71.02
CA GLU A 1017 -71.45 62.36 -72.46
C GLU A 1017 -71.39 63.76 -73.11
N PRO A 1018 -70.76 63.90 -74.28
CA PRO A 1018 -70.90 65.08 -75.10
C PRO A 1018 -72.36 65.42 -75.40
N VAL A 1019 -72.64 66.69 -75.63
CA VAL A 1019 -73.96 67.14 -76.08
C VAL A 1019 -73.85 67.63 -77.52
N ALA A 1020 -74.58 66.98 -78.42
CA ALA A 1020 -74.87 67.53 -79.73
C ALA A 1020 -75.96 68.61 -79.59
N GLY A 1021 -75.79 69.75 -80.26
CA GLY A 1021 -76.70 70.91 -80.22
C GLY A 1021 -76.94 71.49 -81.62
N THR A 1022 -78.16 71.94 -81.93
CA THR A 1022 -78.54 72.44 -83.28
C THR A 1022 -79.27 73.76 -83.29
N THR A 1023 -79.24 74.40 -84.47
CA THR A 1023 -79.99 75.63 -84.81
C THR A 1023 -81.34 75.37 -85.47
N VAL A 1024 -81.68 74.11 -85.78
CA VAL A 1024 -82.99 73.67 -86.31
C VAL A 1024 -83.96 73.39 -85.16
N ASP A 1025 -85.24 73.75 -85.28
CA ASP A 1025 -86.25 73.58 -84.21
C ASP A 1025 -87.62 73.08 -84.73
N VAL A 1026 -88.71 73.36 -83.99
CA VAL A 1026 -90.10 73.03 -84.39
C VAL A 1026 -90.74 74.05 -85.35
N THR A 1027 -90.18 75.26 -85.44
CA THR A 1027 -90.66 76.34 -86.34
C THR A 1027 -89.91 76.36 -87.66
N THR A 1028 -88.70 75.80 -87.67
CA THR A 1028 -87.76 75.80 -88.80
C THR A 1028 -88.43 75.19 -90.03
N PRO A 1029 -88.52 75.93 -91.15
CA PRO A 1029 -89.05 75.42 -92.40
C PRO A 1029 -88.30 74.16 -92.87
N ALA A 1030 -88.99 73.27 -93.58
CA ALA A 1030 -88.35 72.08 -94.15
C ALA A 1030 -87.18 72.46 -95.08
N GLY A 1031 -85.99 71.98 -94.76
CA GLY A 1031 -84.73 72.32 -95.44
C GLY A 1031 -83.55 71.52 -94.88
N THR A 1032 -82.34 71.78 -95.39
CA THR A 1032 -81.11 71.08 -94.98
C THR A 1032 -80.02 72.11 -94.64
N TYR A 1033 -79.31 71.89 -93.53
CA TYR A 1033 -78.47 72.90 -92.89
C TYR A 1033 -77.05 72.33 -92.63
N PRO A 1034 -76.04 72.65 -93.47
CA PRO A 1034 -74.69 72.08 -93.35
C PRO A 1034 -73.97 72.51 -92.06
N GLY A 1035 -73.34 71.55 -91.37
CA GLY A 1035 -72.59 71.80 -90.13
C GLY A 1035 -73.43 72.31 -88.96
N ALA A 1036 -74.77 72.24 -89.07
CA ALA A 1036 -75.69 72.90 -88.14
C ALA A 1036 -75.84 72.18 -86.79
N ILE A 1037 -75.20 71.04 -86.58
CA ILE A 1037 -75.19 70.33 -85.30
C ILE A 1037 -73.76 70.09 -84.84
N THR A 1038 -73.39 70.74 -83.75
CA THR A 1038 -72.04 70.69 -83.17
C THR A 1038 -72.05 69.86 -81.90
N VAL A 1039 -71.00 69.07 -81.67
CA VAL A 1039 -70.82 68.26 -80.46
C VAL A 1039 -69.75 68.88 -79.57
N SER A 1040 -69.96 68.90 -78.26
CA SER A 1040 -68.97 69.37 -77.28
C SER A 1040 -69.31 68.89 -75.86
N GLY A 1041 -68.38 69.04 -74.91
CA GLY A 1041 -68.68 68.96 -73.47
C GLY A 1041 -68.57 67.59 -72.80
N GLY A 1042 -68.07 66.56 -73.50
CA GLY A 1042 -67.77 65.26 -72.89
C GLY A 1042 -66.52 65.26 -72.02
N LEU A 1043 -66.49 64.34 -71.05
CA LEU A 1043 -65.46 64.22 -70.01
C LEU A 1043 -65.30 62.76 -69.57
N ALA A 1044 -64.08 62.32 -69.25
CA ALA A 1044 -63.77 61.02 -68.66
C ALA A 1044 -62.45 61.06 -67.87
N ASP A 1045 -62.25 60.14 -66.92
CA ASP A 1045 -60.97 60.00 -66.20
C ASP A 1045 -59.87 59.43 -67.12
N ASN A 1046 -60.23 58.44 -67.95
CA ASN A 1046 -59.29 57.68 -68.77
C ASN A 1046 -59.16 58.18 -70.22
N TYR A 1047 -59.93 59.19 -70.65
CA TYR A 1047 -59.98 59.64 -72.05
C TYR A 1047 -59.95 61.17 -72.27
N GLU A 1048 -59.20 61.62 -73.27
CA GLU A 1048 -59.11 63.02 -73.73
C GLU A 1048 -59.89 63.21 -75.05
N PHE A 1049 -60.67 64.29 -75.19
CA PHE A 1049 -61.73 64.41 -76.21
C PHE A 1049 -61.41 65.33 -77.41
N HIS A 1050 -61.82 64.90 -78.62
CA HIS A 1050 -61.81 65.67 -79.88
C HIS A 1050 -63.18 65.60 -80.61
N TYR A 1051 -63.60 66.63 -81.38
CA TYR A 1051 -65.01 66.82 -81.83
C TYR A 1051 -65.25 67.15 -83.32
N VAL A 1052 -66.37 66.67 -83.91
CA VAL A 1052 -66.86 66.81 -85.32
C VAL A 1052 -68.43 66.81 -85.38
N ALA A 1053 -69.14 67.23 -86.47
CA ALA A 1053 -70.55 67.78 -86.45
C ALA A 1053 -71.69 67.11 -87.34
N ALA A 1054 -72.91 66.66 -86.79
CA ALA A 1054 -74.19 66.09 -87.42
C ALA A 1054 -75.68 65.77 -86.72
N ASP A 1055 -76.22 64.69 -85.99
CA ASP A 1055 -77.70 64.46 -85.45
C ASP A 1055 -78.15 63.67 -84.05
N PHE A 1056 -78.94 62.47 -83.70
CA PHE A 1056 -79.93 61.93 -82.45
C PHE A 1056 -80.06 60.58 -81.30
N THR A 1057 -80.01 60.42 -79.82
CA THR A 1057 -80.69 59.44 -78.60
C THR A 1057 -80.14 58.55 -77.18
N VAL A 1058 -80.63 58.52 -75.77
CA VAL A 1058 -80.95 57.34 -74.59
C VAL A 1058 -80.49 57.02 -72.91
N THR A 1059 -81.17 56.37 -71.79
CA THR A 1059 -80.74 55.49 -70.40
C THR A 1059 -81.35 55.38 -68.77
N GLU A 1060 -81.17 54.35 -67.70
CA GLU A 1060 -81.73 54.09 -66.13
C GLU A 1060 -81.24 52.92 -64.92
N VAL A 1061 -81.52 52.81 -63.46
CA VAL A 1061 -81.27 51.66 -62.26
C VAL A 1061 -81.70 51.61 -60.57
N VAL A 1062 -81.63 50.54 -59.55
CA VAL A 1062 -81.98 50.41 -57.92
C VAL A 1062 -81.68 49.13 -56.76
N PRO A 1063 -81.73 49.10 -55.28
CA PRO A 1063 -81.37 48.01 -54.08
C PRO A 1063 -82.02 47.74 -52.49
N VAL A 1064 -81.63 46.77 -51.44
CA VAL A 1064 -82.17 46.45 -49.90
C VAL A 1064 -81.48 45.46 -48.64
N ARG A 1065 -81.92 45.19 -47.27
CA ARG A 1065 -81.32 44.33 -45.98
C ARG A 1065 -82.10 43.89 -44.52
N ILE A 1066 -81.67 42.96 -43.48
CA ILE A 1066 -82.26 42.47 -42.03
C ILE A 1066 -81.41 41.97 -40.63
N SER A 1067 -81.91 41.17 -39.51
CA SER A 1067 -81.54 41.03 -37.92
C SER A 1067 -81.36 39.66 -36.92
N ALA A 1068 -81.48 39.56 -35.47
CA ALA A 1068 -80.94 38.51 -34.36
C ALA A 1068 -81.65 37.96 -32.91
N LEU A 1069 -81.01 37.32 -31.77
CA LEU A 1069 -81.54 36.49 -30.49
C LEU A 1069 -80.78 36.28 -28.98
N ALA A 1070 -81.25 35.51 -27.87
CA ALA A 1070 -80.71 35.27 -26.38
C ALA A 1070 -81.07 33.98 -25.33
N THR A 1071 -80.66 33.81 -23.96
CA THR A 1071 -80.85 32.61 -22.90
C THR A 1071 -80.61 32.68 -21.24
N ASP A 1072 -80.81 31.64 -20.28
CA ASP A 1072 -80.35 31.44 -18.75
C ASP A 1072 -80.42 30.00 -17.86
N ARG A 1073 -80.40 29.84 -16.44
CA ARG A 1073 -80.14 28.59 -15.48
C ARG A 1073 -81.02 27.87 -14.27
N GLN A 1074 -81.16 28.13 -12.87
CA GLN A 1074 -82.19 27.42 -11.90
C GLN A 1074 -83.65 27.73 -12.37
N GLU A 1075 -83.67 28.55 -13.41
CA GLU A 1075 -84.58 29.49 -14.02
C GLU A 1075 -84.07 29.66 -15.49
N MET A 1076 -84.75 30.31 -16.45
CA MET A 1076 -84.27 30.44 -17.86
C MET A 1076 -84.97 31.61 -18.62
N HIS A 1077 -84.33 32.32 -19.59
CA HIS A 1077 -84.75 33.69 -20.07
C HIS A 1077 -84.62 33.94 -21.63
N VAL A 1078 -85.34 34.90 -22.29
CA VAL A 1078 -85.42 35.10 -23.80
C VAL A 1078 -85.74 36.58 -24.29
N ILE A 1079 -85.40 37.01 -25.56
CA ILE A 1079 -85.56 38.40 -26.15
C ILE A 1079 -85.82 38.44 -27.72
N PHE A 1080 -86.18 39.59 -28.38
CA PHE A 1080 -86.52 39.78 -29.85
C PHE A 1080 -86.00 41.08 -30.57
N GLY A 1081 -86.63 41.49 -31.71
CA GLY A 1081 -86.45 42.75 -32.48
C GLY A 1081 -87.68 43.16 -33.36
N PRO A 1082 -87.63 44.27 -34.13
CA PRO A 1082 -88.81 44.90 -34.78
C PRO A 1082 -89.29 44.23 -36.09
N VAL A 1083 -90.61 44.33 -36.32
CA VAL A 1083 -91.40 43.75 -37.41
C VAL A 1083 -92.51 44.73 -37.83
N GLU A 1084 -93.22 44.46 -38.94
CA GLU A 1084 -94.59 44.98 -39.12
C GLU A 1084 -95.52 44.43 -38.01
N GLU A 1085 -96.68 45.04 -37.83
CA GLU A 1085 -97.55 44.83 -36.67
C GLU A 1085 -98.05 43.38 -36.51
N GLY A 1086 -97.49 42.66 -35.53
CA GLY A 1086 -98.00 41.38 -35.01
C GLY A 1086 -97.20 40.12 -35.39
N PHE A 1087 -96.32 39.63 -34.49
CA PHE A 1087 -95.55 38.40 -34.71
C PHE A 1087 -95.39 37.54 -33.43
N SER A 1088 -95.61 36.22 -33.52
CA SER A 1088 -95.96 35.33 -32.38
C SER A 1088 -95.17 34.00 -32.33
N TYR A 1089 -95.08 33.34 -31.15
CA TYR A 1089 -94.18 32.18 -30.92
C TYR A 1089 -94.46 31.31 -29.65
N ASP A 1090 -93.96 30.07 -29.58
CA ASP A 1090 -94.29 29.06 -28.53
C ASP A 1090 -93.09 28.33 -27.85
N LEU A 1091 -93.26 27.80 -26.62
CA LEU A 1091 -92.23 27.15 -25.75
C LEU A 1091 -92.64 25.79 -25.10
N PHE A 1092 -91.75 24.76 -25.11
CA PHE A 1092 -92.05 23.36 -24.69
C PHE A 1092 -90.87 22.63 -23.97
N PHE A 1093 -91.12 21.49 -23.30
CA PHE A 1093 -90.12 20.63 -22.59
C PHE A 1093 -90.39 19.10 -22.71
N CYS A 1094 -89.36 18.24 -22.62
CA CYS A 1094 -89.50 16.79 -22.37
C CYS A 1094 -88.29 16.11 -21.72
N THR A 1095 -88.53 14.91 -21.16
CA THR A 1095 -87.53 14.00 -20.58
C THR A 1095 -87.02 12.91 -21.53
N SER A 1096 -87.67 12.65 -22.68
CA SER A 1096 -87.23 11.63 -23.64
C SER A 1096 -87.66 11.94 -25.08
N LEU A 1097 -86.67 12.06 -25.97
CA LEU A 1097 -86.78 12.54 -27.36
C LEU A 1097 -87.71 11.70 -28.26
N THR A 1098 -87.90 10.40 -27.97
CA THR A 1098 -88.49 9.44 -28.94
C THR A 1098 -89.83 8.85 -28.55
N ASN A 1099 -90.20 8.83 -27.26
CA ASN A 1099 -91.48 8.29 -26.77
C ASN A 1099 -92.00 8.99 -25.49
N GLY A 1100 -91.34 10.05 -25.02
CA GLY A 1100 -91.89 10.92 -23.97
C GLY A 1100 -92.83 11.96 -24.59
N PRO A 1101 -94.01 12.24 -23.99
CA PRO A 1101 -94.85 13.34 -24.47
C PRO A 1101 -94.14 14.67 -24.21
N TRP A 1102 -94.14 15.56 -25.21
CA TRP A 1102 -93.68 16.93 -25.01
C TRP A 1102 -94.73 17.72 -24.25
N LEU A 1103 -94.33 18.16 -23.05
CA LEU A 1103 -95.16 18.95 -22.16
C LEU A 1103 -94.96 20.42 -22.53
N SER A 1104 -96.03 21.03 -23.05
CA SER A 1104 -96.08 22.47 -23.31
C SER A 1104 -95.79 23.24 -22.02
N VAL A 1105 -94.98 24.29 -22.12
CA VAL A 1105 -94.61 25.13 -20.97
C VAL A 1105 -95.40 26.43 -21.00
N THR A 1106 -95.36 27.21 -22.10
CA THR A 1106 -96.13 28.48 -22.30
C THR A 1106 -96.05 28.96 -23.77
N ALA A 1107 -96.98 29.82 -24.21
CA ALA A 1107 -97.02 30.49 -25.52
C ALA A 1107 -96.94 32.04 -25.38
N MET A 1108 -96.37 32.76 -26.35
CA MET A 1108 -96.00 34.19 -26.23
C MET A 1108 -96.02 35.00 -27.56
N VAL A 1109 -95.84 36.33 -27.49
CA VAL A 1109 -95.86 37.29 -28.62
C VAL A 1109 -94.79 38.38 -28.43
N ALA A 1110 -94.29 38.99 -29.52
CA ALA A 1110 -93.42 40.17 -29.47
C ALA A 1110 -94.22 41.46 -29.73
N THR A 1111 -94.02 42.49 -28.91
CA THR A 1111 -94.49 43.87 -29.21
C THR A 1111 -93.35 44.75 -29.67
N ALA A 1112 -93.59 45.54 -30.72
CA ALA A 1112 -92.88 46.79 -30.90
C ALA A 1112 -93.63 47.88 -30.08
N PRO A 1113 -93.02 48.56 -29.10
CA PRO A 1113 -91.76 48.26 -28.43
C PRO A 1113 -91.92 47.29 -27.23
N ALA A 1114 -90.82 46.65 -26.81
CA ALA A 1114 -90.51 46.19 -25.44
C ALA A 1114 -89.13 45.49 -25.44
N GLU A 1115 -88.36 45.62 -24.35
CA GLU A 1115 -86.99 45.07 -24.26
C GLU A 1115 -86.86 44.04 -23.10
N SER A 1116 -86.63 42.77 -23.46
CA SER A 1116 -86.23 41.64 -22.59
C SER A 1116 -87.24 41.04 -21.58
N ALA A 1117 -87.05 39.76 -21.20
CA ALA A 1117 -87.84 39.04 -20.20
C ALA A 1117 -87.10 37.85 -19.54
N SER A 1118 -87.46 37.53 -18.29
CA SER A 1118 -86.88 36.47 -17.43
C SER A 1118 -87.96 35.68 -16.66
N LEU A 1119 -87.67 34.43 -16.24
CA LEU A 1119 -88.63 33.54 -15.55
C LEU A 1119 -88.00 32.36 -14.78
N ALA A 1120 -88.73 31.85 -13.78
CA ALA A 1120 -88.25 31.07 -12.64
C ALA A 1120 -89.08 29.79 -12.34
N HIS A 1121 -88.46 28.66 -11.92
CA HIS A 1121 -89.23 27.51 -11.40
C HIS A 1121 -88.46 26.49 -10.54
N ALA A 1122 -88.94 26.21 -9.32
CA ALA A 1122 -88.35 25.23 -8.41
C ALA A 1122 -88.92 23.81 -8.60
N ILE A 1123 -88.06 22.83 -8.86
CA ILE A 1123 -88.37 21.39 -8.78
C ILE A 1123 -87.45 20.77 -7.71
N SER A 1124 -88.04 20.15 -6.70
CA SER A 1124 -87.34 19.77 -5.45
C SER A 1124 -86.58 18.45 -5.55
N ASN A 1125 -85.44 18.48 -6.27
CA ASN A 1125 -84.56 17.34 -6.64
C ASN A 1125 -85.19 16.29 -7.59
N PRO A 1126 -84.46 15.83 -8.63
CA PRO A 1126 -83.67 16.58 -9.62
C PRO A 1126 -84.57 17.21 -10.73
N VAL A 1127 -84.47 17.10 -12.06
CA VAL A 1127 -83.64 16.29 -13.00
C VAL A 1127 -83.26 17.06 -14.29
N ARG A 1128 -84.19 17.79 -14.93
CA ARG A 1128 -84.11 18.40 -16.29
C ARG A 1128 -84.32 17.38 -17.44
N GLY A 1129 -83.75 17.63 -18.62
CA GLY A 1129 -84.17 17.10 -19.92
C GLY A 1129 -83.87 18.10 -21.06
N PHE A 1130 -84.84 18.31 -21.97
CA PHE A 1130 -84.74 19.07 -23.23
C PHE A 1130 -85.86 20.15 -23.32
N TYR A 1131 -85.64 21.30 -23.99
CA TYR A 1131 -86.59 22.45 -24.13
C TYR A 1131 -86.82 22.89 -25.61
N ARG A 1132 -87.68 23.88 -26.00
CA ARG A 1132 -87.71 24.50 -27.39
C ARG A 1132 -88.40 25.89 -27.56
N ILE A 1133 -88.11 26.70 -28.62
CA ILE A 1133 -88.71 28.06 -28.94
C ILE A 1133 -89.01 28.34 -30.46
N ALA A 1134 -90.26 28.42 -30.97
CA ALA A 1134 -90.60 28.54 -32.44
C ALA A 1134 -91.54 29.71 -32.85
N THR A 1135 -91.28 30.41 -33.98
CA THR A 1135 -91.91 31.72 -34.33
C THR A 1135 -92.79 31.76 -35.63
N LEU A 1136 -93.79 30.87 -35.78
CA LEU A 1136 -94.88 31.05 -36.76
C LEU A 1136 -96.05 30.11 -36.42
N ALA A 1137 -97.20 30.67 -36.09
CA ALA A 1137 -98.39 29.91 -35.71
C ALA A 1137 -99.09 29.29 -36.93
N GLY A 1138 -99.65 28.08 -36.78
CA GLY A 1138 -100.58 27.48 -37.76
C GLY A 1138 -100.17 26.16 -38.42
N GLN A 1139 -99.01 25.57 -38.06
CA GLN A 1139 -98.68 24.18 -38.44
C GLN A 1139 -98.26 23.34 -37.24
N THR A 1140 -98.47 22.03 -37.36
CA THR A 1140 -98.41 21.06 -36.25
C THR A 1140 -97.01 20.62 -35.82
N ASN A 1141 -95.94 21.17 -36.40
CA ASN A 1141 -94.53 20.96 -35.97
C ASN A 1141 -93.60 22.11 -36.47
N PRO A 1142 -93.61 23.31 -35.85
CA PRO A 1142 -92.82 24.45 -36.31
C PRO A 1142 -91.38 24.50 -35.72
N PRO A 1143 -90.36 25.00 -36.45
CA PRO A 1143 -88.94 24.98 -36.03
C PRO A 1143 -88.58 25.92 -34.85
N GLY A 1144 -87.98 25.40 -33.76
CA GLY A 1144 -87.69 26.17 -32.54
C GLY A 1144 -86.66 25.60 -31.53
N LEU A 1145 -85.90 26.48 -30.83
CA LEU A 1145 -84.52 26.25 -30.31
C LEU A 1145 -84.39 25.35 -29.05
N LEU A 1146 -83.82 24.14 -29.18
CA LEU A 1146 -83.73 23.04 -28.19
C LEU A 1146 -82.37 22.80 -27.52
N PHE A 1147 -82.19 23.04 -26.20
CA PHE A 1147 -80.96 22.69 -25.44
C PHE A 1147 -81.23 21.82 -24.19
N SER A 1148 -80.18 21.36 -23.46
CA SER A 1148 -80.28 20.36 -22.36
C SER A 1148 -79.14 20.34 -21.32
N GLY A 1149 -79.21 19.39 -20.35
CA GLY A 1149 -78.09 18.85 -19.56
C GLY A 1149 -78.58 17.80 -18.54
N ASP A 1150 -77.81 16.85 -18.02
CA ASP A 1150 -76.42 16.36 -18.22
C ASP A 1150 -76.24 15.08 -17.31
N PRO A 1151 -75.06 14.43 -17.13
CA PRO A 1151 -73.86 14.39 -18.00
C PRO A 1151 -73.46 13.07 -18.75
N PRO A 1152 -73.26 11.87 -18.13
CA PRO A 1152 -72.41 10.79 -18.70
C PRO A 1152 -73.11 9.82 -19.69
N LEU A 1153 -72.43 9.01 -20.51
CA LEU A 1153 -71.10 9.08 -21.17
C LEU A 1153 -70.95 7.88 -22.17
N HIS A 1154 -71.36 7.99 -23.44
CA HIS A 1154 -71.12 6.99 -24.52
C HIS A 1154 -71.27 7.71 -25.89
N LEU A 1155 -70.40 7.59 -26.91
CA LEU A 1155 -69.92 6.46 -27.75
C LEU A 1155 -70.80 6.16 -28.99
N ALA A 1156 -70.14 6.18 -30.16
CA ALA A 1156 -70.59 5.75 -31.50
C ALA A 1156 -71.63 6.65 -32.24
N PRO A 1157 -71.68 6.63 -33.59
CA PRO A 1157 -72.05 7.82 -34.37
C PRO A 1157 -73.50 7.82 -34.88
N GLY A 1158 -74.10 9.02 -34.95
CA GLY A 1158 -75.36 9.24 -35.68
C GLY A 1158 -76.52 9.88 -34.91
N LEU A 1159 -76.29 10.46 -33.72
CA LEU A 1159 -77.31 11.23 -32.98
C LEU A 1159 -76.74 12.57 -32.49
N ALA A 1160 -77.42 13.66 -32.87
CA ALA A 1160 -77.15 14.99 -32.33
C ALA A 1160 -78.09 15.25 -31.14
N ALA A 1161 -77.59 14.98 -29.94
CA ALA A 1161 -78.31 15.20 -28.69
C ALA A 1161 -77.35 15.74 -27.61
N PRO A 1162 -77.68 16.82 -26.87
CA PRO A 1162 -78.67 17.85 -27.25
C PRO A 1162 -78.28 19.32 -27.01
N GLY A 1163 -78.06 20.03 -28.12
CA GLY A 1163 -78.59 21.38 -28.32
C GLY A 1163 -77.69 22.60 -27.99
N LEU A 1164 -77.97 23.79 -28.53
CA LEU A 1164 -79.31 24.34 -28.81
C LEU A 1164 -79.71 24.21 -30.34
N VAL A 1165 -80.93 23.77 -30.71
CA VAL A 1165 -81.35 23.50 -32.13
C VAL A 1165 -82.79 23.95 -32.52
N ARG A 1166 -83.06 24.73 -33.60
CA ARG A 1166 -84.45 25.05 -34.07
C ARG A 1166 -85.22 23.89 -34.78
N ASN A 1167 -85.22 22.65 -34.30
CA ASN A 1167 -85.92 21.51 -34.95
C ASN A 1167 -86.46 20.50 -33.91
N PRO A 1168 -87.80 20.34 -33.76
CA PRO A 1168 -88.49 21.16 -32.74
C PRO A 1168 -89.36 20.39 -31.74
N ASP A 1169 -90.44 19.75 -32.19
CA ASP A 1169 -91.01 18.57 -31.56
C ASP A 1169 -90.30 17.38 -32.20
N CYS A 1170 -89.11 17.10 -31.67
CA CYS A 1170 -88.66 15.75 -31.36
C CYS A 1170 -89.41 14.62 -32.05
N THR A 1171 -89.13 14.44 -33.32
CA THR A 1171 -89.40 13.21 -34.10
C THR A 1171 -88.33 12.93 -35.16
N LYS A 1172 -87.34 13.82 -35.32
CA LYS A 1172 -86.07 13.63 -36.05
C LYS A 1172 -84.98 14.46 -35.39
#